data_AF-A0A1F3GB01-F1
#
_entry.id   AF-A0A1F3GB01-F1
#
_cell.length_a   1.000
_cell.length_b   1.000
_cell.length_c   1.000
_cell.angle_alpha   90.00
_cell.angle_beta   90.00
_cell.angle_gamma   90.00
#
_symmetry.space_group_name_H-M   'P 1'
#
loop_
_entity.id
_entity.type
_entity.pdbx_description
1 polymer ?
#
loop_
_entity_poly.entity_id
_entity_poly.type
_entity_poly.pdbx_seq_one_letter_code
_entity_poly.pdbx_strand_id
1 'polypeptide(L)'
;MKNMKKNWFRHLIQWGTLLAIIIILTKMFGNETADPEAYCPFGGIQTLATYLVAGSMACSMTATQIMMGIVLAIGVVLFSKLFCGYLCPLGWATEQLAKLRKKLKVKEIVINYGTIADKLLRLVKYVLLFWIFYTTVSSSELFCKNFDPYYAAATGFKGELTLWMAIIAIAVFILGNFFIKMFWCKYLCPLGALSNIFKYAITFAVLVGIFALVNFSGLAVSWVYLLAAASIIGYLWEVLYLEVKVFPLLKVVRSEEKCNDCGVCAKKCPYGIDVDKVGTVKNVDCNLCGECIASCNQGALTFGGKKSLRWLPAILTFVLFGVALWLGSTMELPTIDERWGDEAVHGQLEKVRVEGLRSVKCYGSSMAFAATLKKINGVYGVATFVKHSNVDIYYNPAEVTEERIRELIYIPSKFKIATPPKDVENIKVVTIYTEKMYDRMDPNYLGLQFRNTGKGYYGLETEYSCPLTVRLYMDLDEPIDEKFFKKMVEMKELEMLIHGGGTNIVKVDFEYIGISDVVDTISRREFLIRQFTTFSVPFKSNQEEWAGKNEAVYELVYPDLDKPLITRNLPFLSNHLSQIPGFISIETLVNEADEYCFRITYSKDALDDDKIWEVLNRSKWTIKNREGVMEEVDPKFSFTEKGATK
;
A
#
# COMPACT_ATOMS: atom_id res chain seq x y z
N MET A 1 -22.53 41.81 17.22
CA MET A 1 -22.31 40.84 16.12
C MET A 1 -23.64 40.47 15.46
N LYS A 2 -24.21 41.37 14.66
CA LYS A 2 -25.38 41.11 13.80
C LYS A 2 -24.86 40.49 12.48
N ASN A 3 -25.56 39.46 11.97
CA ASN A 3 -25.40 38.88 10.61
C ASN A 3 -24.17 38.00 10.28
N MET A 4 -23.81 37.03 11.13
CA MET A 4 -23.23 35.79 10.57
C MET A 4 -24.36 34.88 10.08
N LYS A 5 -25.04 35.26 8.98
CA LYS A 5 -26.12 34.47 8.34
C LYS A 5 -25.63 33.18 7.65
N LYS A 6 -24.35 32.82 7.81
CA LYS A 6 -23.71 31.67 7.16
C LYS A 6 -22.96 30.83 8.18
N ASN A 7 -23.02 29.51 8.01
CA ASN A 7 -22.30 28.51 8.79
C ASN A 7 -20.79 28.54 8.48
N TRP A 8 -20.13 29.65 8.82
CA TRP A 8 -18.77 29.94 8.40
C TRP A 8 -17.77 28.89 8.85
N PHE A 9 -17.86 28.43 10.10
CA PHE A 9 -16.95 27.42 10.65
C PHE A 9 -16.99 26.11 9.88
N ARG A 10 -18.18 25.63 9.49
CA ARG A 10 -18.32 24.45 8.65
C ARG A 10 -17.60 24.63 7.32
N HIS A 11 -17.80 25.76 6.66
CA HIS A 11 -17.15 26.03 5.38
C HIS A 11 -15.64 26.20 5.52
N LEU A 12 -15.16 26.82 6.59
CA LEU A 12 -13.73 26.94 6.88
C LEU A 12 -13.09 25.55 7.00
N ILE A 13 -13.73 24.62 7.71
CA ILE A 13 -13.23 23.24 7.83
C ILE A 13 -13.26 22.53 6.48
N GLN A 14 -14.35 22.64 5.71
CA GLN A 14 -14.44 22.01 4.39
C GLN A 14 -13.37 22.53 3.43
N TRP A 15 -13.19 23.86 3.34
CA TRP A 15 -12.17 24.47 2.50
C TRP A 15 -10.76 24.17 2.98
N GLY A 16 -10.53 24.18 4.29
CA GLY A 16 -9.25 23.77 4.88
C GLY A 16 -8.91 22.31 4.56
N THR A 17 -9.90 21.42 4.62
CA THR A 17 -9.71 20.00 4.27
C THR A 17 -9.40 19.84 2.78
N LEU A 18 -10.12 20.53 1.89
CA LEU A 18 -9.83 20.51 0.46
C LEU A 18 -8.44 21.08 0.14
N LEU A 19 -8.04 22.18 0.79
CA LEU A 19 -6.72 22.77 0.63
C LEU A 19 -5.63 21.79 1.10
N ALA A 20 -5.82 21.15 2.25
CA ALA A 20 -4.88 20.14 2.76
C ALA A 20 -4.74 18.97 1.79
N ILE A 21 -5.86 18.46 1.25
CA ILE A 21 -5.85 17.40 0.23
C ILE A 21 -5.08 17.86 -1.02
N ILE A 22 -5.33 19.07 -1.52
CA ILE A 22 -4.63 19.60 -2.71
C ILE A 22 -3.12 19.68 -2.45
N ILE A 23 -2.71 20.26 -1.31
CA ILE A 23 -1.30 20.39 -0.93
C ILE A 23 -0.59 19.04 -0.88
N ILE A 24 -1.25 18.04 -0.28
CA ILE A 24 -0.75 16.67 -0.17
C ILE A 24 -0.62 16.01 -1.55
N LEU A 25 -1.63 16.18 -2.42
CA LEU A 25 -1.63 15.60 -3.77
C LEU A 25 -0.64 16.28 -4.73
N THR A 26 -0.45 17.59 -4.60
CA THR A 26 0.50 18.34 -5.43
C THR A 26 1.94 18.22 -4.94
N LYS A 27 2.19 17.44 -3.88
CA LYS A 27 3.52 17.23 -3.30
C LYS A 27 4.23 18.54 -2.93
N MET A 28 3.46 19.59 -2.59
CA MET A 28 4.01 20.93 -2.37
C MET A 28 5.01 21.02 -1.21
N PHE A 29 4.97 20.07 -0.25
CA PHE A 29 5.85 20.03 0.91
C PHE A 29 6.55 18.67 1.13
N GLY A 30 6.50 17.74 0.18
CA GLY A 30 7.14 16.43 0.35
C GLY A 30 7.03 15.52 -0.87
N ASN A 31 8.02 14.62 -1.04
CA ASN A 31 8.12 13.78 -2.24
C ASN A 31 7.39 12.43 -2.13
N GLU A 32 6.75 12.14 -0.99
CA GLU A 32 6.03 10.89 -0.74
C GLU A 32 4.75 10.76 -1.57
N THR A 33 4.41 9.54 -1.96
CA THR A 33 3.13 9.23 -2.62
C THR A 33 2.02 9.33 -1.59
N ALA A 34 1.22 10.38 -1.66
CA ALA A 34 0.06 10.53 -0.80
C ALA A 34 -1.00 9.45 -1.10
N ASP A 35 -1.45 8.72 -0.08
CA ASP A 35 -2.65 7.88 -0.14
C ASP A 35 -3.83 8.64 0.49
N PRO A 36 -4.78 9.17 -0.31
CA PRO A 36 -5.95 9.88 0.20
C PRO A 36 -6.84 9.03 1.10
N GLU A 37 -6.80 7.70 0.96
CA GLU A 37 -7.59 6.81 1.80
C GLU A 37 -7.01 6.63 3.22
N ALA A 38 -5.78 7.10 3.47
CA ALA A 38 -5.18 7.11 4.81
C ALA A 38 -6.06 7.81 5.87
N TYR A 39 -6.93 8.72 5.42
CA TYR A 39 -7.78 9.54 6.29
C TYR A 39 -9.26 9.16 6.24
N CYS A 40 -9.63 8.13 5.45
CA CYS A 40 -11.02 7.70 5.33
C CYS A 40 -11.41 6.76 6.48
N PRO A 41 -12.44 7.08 7.31
CA PRO A 41 -12.87 6.20 8.40
C PRO A 41 -13.36 4.83 7.91
N PHE A 42 -13.90 4.76 6.70
CA PHE A 42 -14.39 3.49 6.14
C PHE A 42 -13.23 2.51 5.93
N GLY A 43 -12.17 2.95 5.25
CA GLY A 43 -10.96 2.15 5.06
C GLY A 43 -10.33 1.75 6.39
N GLY A 44 -10.37 2.64 7.39
CA GLY A 44 -9.93 2.34 8.76
C GLY A 44 -10.66 1.18 9.44
N ILE A 45 -11.99 1.16 9.37
CA ILE A 45 -12.79 0.07 9.96
C ILE A 45 -12.62 -1.24 9.18
N GLN A 46 -12.49 -1.15 7.85
CA GLN A 46 -12.16 -2.32 7.04
C GLN A 46 -10.78 -2.89 7.40
N THR A 47 -9.78 -2.02 7.59
CA THR A 47 -8.44 -2.41 8.05
C THR A 47 -8.53 -3.16 9.38
N LEU A 48 -9.26 -2.59 10.34
CA LEU A 48 -9.44 -3.19 11.65
C LEU A 48 -10.07 -4.57 11.56
N ALA A 49 -11.09 -4.73 10.70
CA ALA A 49 -11.72 -6.03 10.53
C ALA A 49 -10.80 -7.05 9.85
N THR A 50 -10.02 -6.65 8.83
CA THR A 50 -8.98 -7.52 8.26
C THR A 50 -7.96 -7.91 9.32
N TYR A 51 -7.52 -6.97 10.17
CA TYR A 51 -6.59 -7.26 11.26
C TYR A 51 -7.16 -8.25 12.29
N LEU A 52 -8.43 -8.08 12.70
CA LEU A 52 -9.08 -8.97 13.66
C LEU A 52 -9.39 -10.37 13.11
N VAL A 53 -9.62 -10.49 11.80
CA VAL A 53 -10.02 -11.75 11.16
C VAL A 53 -8.83 -12.51 10.60
N ALA A 54 -7.93 -11.82 9.90
CA ALA A 54 -6.82 -12.40 9.18
C ALA A 54 -5.46 -12.24 9.89
N GLY A 55 -5.40 -11.53 11.02
CA GLY A 55 -4.15 -11.26 11.74
C GLY A 55 -3.17 -10.37 10.96
N SER A 56 -3.66 -9.65 9.95
CA SER A 56 -2.82 -8.92 9.00
C SER A 56 -3.36 -7.55 8.62
N MET A 57 -2.45 -6.65 8.24
CA MET A 57 -2.76 -5.35 7.65
C MET A 57 -2.42 -5.36 6.15
N ALA A 58 -3.30 -4.83 5.29
CA ALA A 58 -3.06 -4.76 3.85
C ALA A 58 -1.82 -3.91 3.50
N CYS A 59 -1.20 -4.16 2.33
CA CYS A 59 0.02 -3.48 1.88
C CYS A 59 -0.10 -1.94 1.76
N SER A 60 -1.32 -1.42 1.62
CA SER A 60 -1.59 0.03 1.53
C SER A 60 -2.17 0.62 2.82
N MET A 61 -2.06 -0.09 3.94
CA MET A 61 -2.72 0.28 5.19
C MET A 61 -1.76 0.71 6.29
N THR A 62 -2.21 1.66 7.11
CA THR A 62 -1.44 2.23 8.22
C THR A 62 -2.20 2.14 9.54
N ALA A 63 -1.49 2.08 10.66
CA ALA A 63 -2.10 2.16 12.00
C ALA A 63 -2.97 3.42 12.17
N THR A 64 -2.61 4.52 11.50
CA THR A 64 -3.39 5.75 11.43
C THR A 64 -4.79 5.53 10.89
N GLN A 65 -4.97 4.70 9.86
CA GLN A 65 -6.30 4.39 9.32
C GLN A 65 -7.16 3.66 10.35
N ILE A 66 -6.61 2.63 11.01
CA ILE A 66 -7.34 1.88 12.06
C ILE A 66 -7.82 2.85 13.15
N MET A 67 -6.94 3.69 13.66
CA MET A 67 -7.28 4.67 14.69
C MET A 67 -8.31 5.69 14.21
N MET A 68 -8.20 6.15 12.96
CA MET A 68 -9.20 7.01 12.33
C MET A 68 -10.57 6.31 12.25
N GLY A 69 -10.61 5.03 11.91
CA GLY A 69 -11.81 4.21 11.92
C GLY A 69 -12.45 4.09 13.31
N ILE A 70 -11.66 3.73 14.33
CA ILE A 70 -12.13 3.52 15.71
C ILE A 70 -12.66 4.83 16.31
N VAL A 71 -11.86 5.89 16.29
CA VAL A 71 -12.22 7.16 16.91
C VAL A 71 -13.43 7.79 16.24
N LEU A 72 -13.54 7.69 14.91
CA LEU A 72 -14.71 8.20 14.19
C LEU A 72 -15.93 7.28 14.32
N ALA A 73 -15.78 5.96 14.50
CA ALA A 73 -16.89 5.08 14.86
C ALA A 73 -17.48 5.48 16.22
N ILE A 74 -16.64 5.69 17.23
CA ILE A 74 -17.05 6.23 18.54
C ILE A 74 -17.72 7.60 18.36
N GLY A 75 -17.15 8.47 17.51
CA GLY A 75 -17.72 9.75 17.13
C GLY A 75 -19.13 9.65 16.54
N VAL A 76 -19.38 8.66 15.67
CA VAL A 76 -20.69 8.42 15.06
C VAL A 76 -21.72 7.97 16.11
N VAL A 77 -21.33 7.06 17.00
CA VAL A 77 -22.18 6.58 18.10
C VAL A 77 -22.56 7.75 19.01
N LEU A 78 -21.60 8.55 19.46
CA LEU A 78 -21.86 9.60 20.46
C LEU A 78 -22.47 10.87 19.86
N PHE A 79 -21.95 11.30 18.71
CA PHE A 79 -22.16 12.66 18.16
C PHE A 79 -22.61 12.70 16.70
N SER A 80 -23.11 11.58 16.15
CA SER A 80 -23.61 11.49 14.76
C SER A 80 -22.50 11.55 13.70
N LYS A 81 -22.89 11.63 12.42
CA LYS A 81 -22.01 11.58 11.23
C LYS A 81 -21.23 12.89 11.01
N LEU A 82 -20.48 13.35 12.02
CA LEU A 82 -19.72 14.60 11.97
C LEU A 82 -18.73 14.64 10.81
N PHE A 83 -17.99 13.54 10.58
CA PHE A 83 -17.06 13.42 9.45
C PHE A 83 -17.73 13.74 8.11
N CYS A 84 -18.90 13.15 7.84
CA CYS A 84 -19.67 13.39 6.61
C CYS A 84 -20.18 14.84 6.48
N GLY A 85 -20.43 15.53 7.60
CA GLY A 85 -20.91 16.91 7.61
C GLY A 85 -19.83 17.97 7.43
N TYR A 86 -18.62 17.70 7.95
CA TYR A 86 -17.55 18.70 8.12
C TYR A 86 -16.27 18.41 7.31
N LEU A 87 -15.84 17.15 7.20
CA LEU A 87 -14.54 16.78 6.58
C LEU A 87 -14.69 16.14 5.20
N CYS A 88 -15.73 15.34 4.97
CA CYS A 88 -15.87 14.53 3.75
C CYS A 88 -15.94 15.39 2.46
N PRO A 89 -14.98 15.23 1.51
CA PRO A 89 -14.97 15.97 0.25
C PRO A 89 -16.17 15.65 -0.66
N LEU A 90 -16.60 14.39 -0.68
CA LEU A 90 -17.80 13.97 -1.42
C LEU A 90 -19.04 14.70 -0.92
N GLY A 91 -19.20 14.81 0.41
CA GLY A 91 -20.28 15.57 1.02
C GLY A 91 -20.31 17.02 0.56
N TRP A 92 -19.16 17.69 0.54
CA TRP A 92 -19.04 19.05 -0.02
C TRP A 92 -19.42 19.10 -1.51
N ALA A 93 -18.87 18.19 -2.33
CA ALA A 93 -19.12 18.16 -3.78
C ALA A 93 -20.61 17.96 -4.11
N THR A 94 -21.31 17.08 -3.40
CA THR A 94 -22.77 16.88 -3.59
C THR A 94 -23.58 18.14 -3.30
N GLU A 95 -23.22 18.94 -2.29
CA GLU A 95 -23.90 20.21 -2.00
C GLU A 95 -23.66 21.25 -3.11
N GLN A 96 -22.47 21.26 -3.69
CA GLN A 96 -22.14 22.17 -4.80
C GLN A 96 -22.90 21.79 -6.07
N LEU A 97 -23.02 20.50 -6.39
CA LEU A 97 -23.86 20.01 -7.49
C LEU A 97 -25.34 20.41 -7.29
N ALA A 98 -25.85 20.31 -6.05
CA ALA A 98 -27.21 20.75 -5.73
C ALA A 98 -27.42 22.25 -5.92
N LYS A 99 -26.41 23.10 -5.63
CA LYS A 99 -26.44 24.54 -5.91
C LYS A 99 -26.35 24.83 -7.40
N LEU A 100 -25.51 24.10 -8.14
CA LEU A 100 -25.36 24.22 -9.59
C LEU A 100 -26.67 23.89 -10.31
N ARG A 101 -27.34 22.79 -9.95
CA ARG A 101 -28.67 22.43 -10.46
C ARG A 101 -29.68 23.55 -10.27
N LYS A 102 -29.72 24.17 -9.08
CA LYS A 102 -30.60 25.32 -8.80
C LYS A 102 -30.27 26.52 -9.68
N LYS A 103 -28.99 26.80 -9.92
CA LYS A 103 -28.53 27.86 -10.82
C LYS A 103 -28.95 27.60 -12.27
N LEU A 104 -28.90 26.34 -12.70
CA LEU A 104 -29.34 25.88 -14.02
C LEU A 104 -30.88 25.71 -14.13
N LYS A 105 -31.64 26.04 -13.08
CA LYS A 105 -33.11 25.94 -13.01
C LYS A 105 -33.68 24.55 -13.35
N VAL A 106 -32.89 23.49 -13.18
CA VAL A 106 -33.32 22.11 -13.42
C VAL A 106 -34.19 21.62 -12.25
N LYS A 107 -35.35 21.01 -12.57
CA LYS A 107 -36.30 20.49 -11.58
C LYS A 107 -35.65 19.40 -10.72
N GLU A 108 -35.98 19.40 -9.43
CA GLU A 108 -35.51 18.38 -8.48
C GLU A 108 -36.35 17.12 -8.60
N ILE A 109 -35.71 15.95 -8.56
CA ILE A 109 -36.42 14.69 -8.27
C ILE A 109 -36.41 14.50 -6.76
N VAL A 110 -37.56 14.75 -6.12
CA VAL A 110 -37.71 14.62 -4.66
C VAL A 110 -38.22 13.23 -4.33
N ILE A 111 -37.39 12.42 -3.69
CA ILE A 111 -37.77 11.11 -3.15
C ILE A 111 -38.08 11.30 -1.67
N ASN A 112 -39.38 11.25 -1.33
CA ASN A 112 -39.83 11.39 0.05
C ASN A 112 -39.43 10.18 0.90
N TYR A 113 -39.10 10.44 2.16
CA TYR A 113 -38.76 9.42 3.15
C TYR A 113 -39.91 8.40 3.30
N GLY A 114 -39.56 7.13 3.39
CA GLY A 114 -40.54 6.04 3.63
C GLY A 114 -41.29 5.56 2.39
N THR A 115 -41.12 6.19 1.22
CA THR A 115 -41.65 5.68 -0.05
C THR A 115 -40.97 4.37 -0.46
N ILE A 116 -41.64 3.55 -1.28
CA ILE A 116 -41.07 2.28 -1.78
C ILE A 116 -39.74 2.53 -2.53
N ALA A 117 -39.68 3.60 -3.32
CA ALA A 117 -38.46 4.01 -4.02
C ALA A 117 -37.32 4.34 -3.05
N ASP A 118 -37.59 5.07 -1.95
CA ASP A 118 -36.58 5.37 -0.92
C ASP A 118 -36.04 4.10 -0.27
N LYS A 119 -36.93 3.15 0.05
CA LYS A 119 -36.57 1.88 0.68
C LYS A 119 -35.71 1.01 -0.24
N LEU A 120 -36.11 0.84 -1.50
CA LEU A 120 -35.37 0.02 -2.46
C LEU A 120 -33.98 0.60 -2.77
N LEU A 121 -33.88 1.92 -2.96
CA LEU A 121 -32.59 2.55 -3.21
C LEU A 121 -31.65 2.49 -2.00
N ARG A 122 -32.18 2.50 -0.77
CA ARG A 122 -31.35 2.34 0.45
C ARG A 122 -30.78 0.94 0.58
N LEU A 123 -31.41 -0.09 0.01
CA LEU A 123 -30.85 -1.45 0.02
C LEU A 123 -29.48 -1.51 -0.68
N VAL A 124 -29.30 -0.74 -1.75
CA VAL A 124 -28.10 -0.76 -2.59
C VAL A 124 -26.83 -0.50 -1.78
N LYS A 125 -26.78 0.52 -0.91
CA LYS A 125 -25.61 0.77 -0.07
C LYS A 125 -25.30 -0.35 0.94
N TYR A 126 -26.29 -1.12 1.38
CA TYR A 126 -26.05 -2.25 2.29
C TYR A 126 -25.53 -3.48 1.54
N VAL A 127 -26.02 -3.70 0.31
CA VAL A 127 -25.45 -4.71 -0.59
C VAL A 127 -24.02 -4.36 -0.95
N LEU A 128 -23.75 -3.09 -1.29
CA LEU A 128 -22.39 -2.60 -1.53
C LEU A 128 -21.51 -2.69 -0.29
N LEU A 129 -22.03 -2.35 0.90
CA LEU A 129 -21.31 -2.52 2.17
C LEU A 129 -20.89 -3.98 2.36
N PHE A 130 -21.83 -4.92 2.24
CA PHE A 130 -21.53 -6.35 2.38
C PHE A 130 -20.47 -6.79 1.36
N TRP A 131 -20.66 -6.48 0.08
CA TRP A 131 -19.75 -6.92 -0.98
C TRP A 131 -18.35 -6.33 -0.85
N ILE A 132 -18.22 -5.01 -0.64
CA ILE A 132 -16.93 -4.34 -0.52
C ILE A 132 -16.19 -4.79 0.74
N PHE A 133 -16.89 -4.98 1.85
CA PHE A 133 -16.28 -5.45 3.09
C PHE A 133 -15.89 -6.93 2.98
N TYR A 134 -16.71 -7.75 2.31
CA TYR A 134 -16.41 -9.15 2.05
C TYR A 134 -15.14 -9.33 1.22
N THR A 135 -15.04 -8.63 0.10
CA THR A 135 -13.87 -8.70 -0.79
C THR A 135 -12.63 -8.16 -0.09
N THR A 136 -12.74 -7.03 0.61
CA THR A 136 -11.60 -6.39 1.29
C THR A 136 -10.95 -7.29 2.34
N VAL A 137 -11.76 -7.94 3.19
CA VAL A 137 -11.24 -8.84 4.22
C VAL A 137 -10.69 -10.13 3.59
N SER A 138 -11.34 -10.63 2.54
CA SER A 138 -10.92 -11.88 1.88
C SER A 138 -9.64 -11.74 1.06
N SER A 139 -9.44 -10.60 0.37
CA SER A 139 -8.25 -10.35 -0.44
C SER A 139 -7.12 -9.68 0.34
N SER A 140 -7.38 -9.19 1.56
CA SER A 140 -6.45 -8.33 2.31
C SER A 140 -5.98 -7.11 1.49
N GLU A 141 -6.85 -6.60 0.62
CA GLU A 141 -6.64 -5.40 -0.19
C GLU A 141 -7.85 -4.48 -0.08
N LEU A 142 -7.62 -3.17 -0.05
CA LEU A 142 -8.68 -2.21 0.14
C LEU A 142 -9.52 -2.03 -1.13
N PHE A 143 -10.53 -2.88 -1.31
CA PHE A 143 -11.35 -2.90 -2.51
C PHE A 143 -12.16 -1.60 -2.72
N CYS A 144 -12.37 -0.79 -1.66
CA CYS A 144 -13.08 0.48 -1.79
C CYS A 144 -12.38 1.48 -2.73
N LYS A 145 -11.05 1.36 -2.93
CA LYS A 145 -10.27 2.14 -3.91
C LYS A 145 -10.87 2.10 -5.32
N ASN A 146 -11.38 0.93 -5.70
CA ASN A 146 -11.95 0.72 -7.04
C ASN A 146 -13.31 1.42 -7.25
N PHE A 147 -14.03 1.72 -6.15
CA PHE A 147 -15.40 2.23 -6.21
C PHE A 147 -15.55 3.63 -5.58
N ASP A 148 -14.49 4.21 -5.01
CA ASP A 148 -14.54 5.54 -4.42
C ASP A 148 -14.27 6.64 -5.48
N PRO A 149 -15.27 7.47 -5.85
CA PRO A 149 -15.07 8.57 -6.78
C PRO A 149 -14.09 9.63 -6.24
N TYR A 150 -13.92 9.73 -4.92
CA TYR A 150 -12.92 10.62 -4.33
C TYR A 150 -11.51 10.10 -4.57
N TYR A 151 -11.24 8.82 -4.29
CA TYR A 151 -9.93 8.22 -4.52
C TYR A 151 -9.53 8.30 -6.00
N ALA A 152 -10.44 7.91 -6.91
CA ALA A 152 -10.19 7.97 -8.35
C ALA A 152 -9.85 9.39 -8.85
N ALA A 153 -10.58 10.41 -8.35
CA ALA A 153 -10.32 11.80 -8.70
C ALA A 153 -9.03 12.33 -8.08
N ALA A 154 -8.72 11.96 -6.84
CA ALA A 154 -7.55 12.41 -6.10
C ALA A 154 -6.25 11.84 -6.67
N THR A 155 -6.25 10.58 -7.11
CA THR A 155 -5.06 9.92 -7.70
C THR A 155 -4.92 10.18 -9.20
N GLY A 156 -5.89 10.86 -9.84
CA GLY A 156 -5.88 11.11 -11.28
C GLY A 156 -5.91 9.82 -12.11
N PHE A 157 -6.63 8.80 -11.63
CA PHE A 157 -6.68 7.45 -12.21
C PHE A 157 -5.33 6.71 -12.26
N LYS A 158 -4.36 7.13 -11.45
CA LYS A 158 -3.07 6.44 -11.30
C LYS A 158 -3.09 5.53 -10.07
N GLY A 159 -2.77 4.24 -10.24
CA GLY A 159 -2.70 3.26 -9.15
C GLY A 159 -3.31 1.91 -9.52
N GLU A 160 -3.39 0.99 -8.55
CA GLU A 160 -4.12 -0.28 -8.64
C GLU A 160 -5.64 -0.01 -8.64
N LEU A 161 -6.16 0.46 -9.77
CA LEU A 161 -7.54 0.90 -9.89
C LEU A 161 -8.16 0.34 -11.16
N THR A 162 -9.32 -0.30 -10.97
CA THR A 162 -10.11 -0.82 -12.08
C THR A 162 -10.81 0.35 -12.81
N LEU A 163 -10.20 0.84 -13.89
CA LEU A 163 -10.59 2.08 -14.59
C LEU A 163 -12.10 2.16 -14.91
N TRP A 164 -12.70 1.06 -15.40
CA TRP A 164 -14.12 1.04 -15.75
C TRP A 164 -15.04 1.24 -14.54
N MET A 165 -14.70 0.66 -13.38
CA MET A 165 -15.46 0.82 -12.14
C MET A 165 -15.44 2.27 -11.65
N ALA A 166 -14.27 2.90 -11.72
CA ALA A 166 -14.10 4.29 -11.30
C ALA A 166 -14.84 5.28 -12.20
N ILE A 167 -14.82 5.08 -13.52
CA ILE A 167 -15.58 5.91 -14.46
C ILE A 167 -17.08 5.80 -14.15
N ILE A 168 -17.59 4.59 -13.94
CA ILE A 168 -19.00 4.37 -13.59
C ILE A 168 -19.32 5.04 -12.24
N ALA A 169 -18.47 4.88 -11.23
CA ALA A 169 -18.67 5.48 -9.92
C ALA A 169 -18.74 7.02 -9.99
N ILE A 170 -17.84 7.66 -10.74
CA ILE A 170 -17.84 9.12 -10.95
C ILE A 170 -19.08 9.56 -11.74
N ALA A 171 -19.44 8.84 -12.81
CA ALA A 171 -20.62 9.17 -13.61
C ALA A 171 -21.90 9.10 -12.77
N VAL A 172 -22.08 8.01 -12.01
CA VAL A 172 -23.22 7.84 -11.10
C VAL A 172 -23.19 8.87 -9.97
N PHE A 173 -22.02 9.22 -9.44
CA PHE A 173 -21.87 10.28 -8.46
C PHE A 173 -22.35 11.63 -9.01
N ILE A 174 -21.89 12.04 -10.20
CA ILE A 174 -22.25 13.34 -10.77
C ILE A 174 -23.73 13.36 -11.15
N LEU A 175 -24.18 12.40 -11.96
CA LEU A 175 -25.55 12.36 -12.48
C LEU A 175 -26.56 12.17 -11.34
N GLY A 176 -26.32 11.22 -10.44
CA GLY A 176 -27.21 10.93 -9.33
C GLY A 176 -27.38 12.12 -8.40
N ASN A 177 -26.28 12.75 -7.96
CA ASN A 177 -26.35 13.91 -7.08
C ASN A 177 -26.85 15.19 -7.78
N PHE A 178 -26.73 15.25 -9.11
CA PHE A 178 -27.27 16.36 -9.88
C PHE A 178 -28.80 16.30 -10.00
N PHE A 179 -29.45 15.13 -9.97
CA PHE A 179 -30.92 15.06 -10.02
C PHE A 179 -31.58 14.91 -8.64
N ILE A 180 -30.93 14.19 -7.72
CA ILE A 180 -31.43 13.88 -6.38
C ILE A 180 -30.42 14.38 -5.34
N LYS A 181 -30.87 15.15 -4.34
CA LYS A 181 -29.97 15.65 -3.29
C LYS A 181 -29.34 14.50 -2.51
N MET A 182 -28.03 14.58 -2.27
CA MET A 182 -27.29 13.63 -1.44
C MET A 182 -27.44 12.17 -1.91
N PHE A 183 -27.74 11.94 -3.20
CA PHE A 183 -27.97 10.61 -3.77
C PHE A 183 -26.90 9.59 -3.38
N TRP A 184 -25.62 9.94 -3.57
CA TRP A 184 -24.51 9.05 -3.23
C TRP A 184 -24.47 8.74 -1.74
N CYS A 185 -24.52 9.78 -0.90
CA CYS A 185 -24.45 9.65 0.55
C CYS A 185 -25.65 8.89 1.15
N LYS A 186 -26.82 8.95 0.49
CA LYS A 186 -28.07 8.35 0.95
C LYS A 186 -28.23 6.90 0.50
N TYR A 187 -27.82 6.58 -0.72
CA TYR A 187 -28.16 5.31 -1.39
C TYR A 187 -26.98 4.42 -1.82
N LEU A 188 -25.78 4.97 -2.04
CA LEU A 188 -24.65 4.18 -2.56
C LEU A 188 -23.45 4.10 -1.60
N CYS A 189 -23.28 5.09 -0.72
CA CYS A 189 -22.09 5.22 0.11
C CYS A 189 -22.01 4.14 1.21
N PRO A 190 -21.00 3.25 1.20
CA PRO A 190 -20.82 2.22 2.22
C PRO A 190 -20.54 2.82 3.61
N LEU A 191 -19.76 3.91 3.69
CA LEU A 191 -19.55 4.67 4.92
C LEU A 191 -20.88 5.18 5.51
N GLY A 192 -21.82 5.56 4.63
CA GLY A 192 -23.15 6.01 5.01
C GLY A 192 -24.00 4.90 5.65
N ALA A 193 -23.91 3.68 5.11
CA ALA A 193 -24.56 2.48 5.65
C ALA A 193 -23.93 2.06 6.99
N LEU A 194 -22.60 1.98 7.05
CA LEU A 194 -21.87 1.63 8.27
C LEU A 194 -22.15 2.63 9.41
N SER A 195 -22.20 3.92 9.09
CA SER A 195 -22.56 4.95 10.06
C SER A 195 -23.99 4.81 10.58
N ASN A 196 -24.92 4.28 9.77
CA ASN A 196 -26.29 4.01 10.21
C ASN A 196 -26.33 2.82 11.17
N ILE A 197 -25.59 1.74 10.87
CA ILE A 197 -25.44 0.59 11.76
C ILE A 197 -24.94 1.05 13.14
N PHE A 198 -23.89 1.88 13.18
CA PHE A 198 -23.35 2.39 14.45
C PHE A 198 -24.30 3.33 15.20
N LYS A 199 -25.20 4.04 14.52
CA LYS A 199 -26.24 4.81 15.22
C LYS A 199 -27.22 3.91 15.98
N TYR A 200 -27.45 2.70 15.50
CA TYR A 200 -28.12 1.64 16.25
C TYR A 200 -27.11 0.84 17.12
N ALA A 201 -26.23 1.54 17.84
CA ALA A 201 -25.12 0.93 18.59
C ALA A 201 -25.53 -0.25 19.49
N ILE A 202 -26.69 -0.18 20.13
CA ILE A 202 -27.19 -1.25 21.00
C ILE A 202 -27.45 -2.53 20.20
N THR A 203 -28.09 -2.43 19.03
CA THR A 203 -28.40 -3.62 18.22
C THR A 203 -27.11 -4.21 17.65
N PHE A 204 -26.17 -3.36 17.24
CA PHE A 204 -24.85 -3.80 16.81
C PHE A 204 -24.07 -4.49 17.94
N ALA A 205 -24.07 -3.94 19.14
CA ALA A 205 -23.40 -4.53 20.31
C ALA A 205 -24.02 -5.89 20.68
N VAL A 206 -25.34 -6.02 20.63
CA VAL A 206 -26.03 -7.31 20.85
C VAL A 206 -25.63 -8.33 19.78
N LEU A 207 -25.54 -7.93 18.50
CA LEU A 207 -25.10 -8.82 17.43
C LEU A 207 -23.67 -9.31 17.62
N VAL A 208 -22.74 -8.41 17.96
CA VAL A 208 -21.35 -8.77 18.25
C VAL A 208 -21.28 -9.69 19.49
N GLY A 209 -22.06 -9.40 20.53
CA GLY A 209 -22.13 -10.23 21.73
C GLY A 209 -22.66 -11.65 21.45
N ILE A 210 -23.71 -11.79 20.64
CA ILE A 210 -24.23 -13.09 20.20
C ILE A 210 -23.18 -13.84 19.38
N PHE A 211 -22.53 -13.17 18.43
CA PHE A 211 -21.48 -13.77 17.61
C PHE A 211 -20.30 -14.25 18.47
N ALA A 212 -19.87 -13.45 19.46
CA ALA A 212 -18.81 -13.83 20.39
C ALA A 212 -19.22 -15.04 21.25
N LEU A 213 -20.44 -15.07 21.77
CA LEU A 213 -20.99 -16.20 22.54
C LEU A 213 -21.04 -17.48 21.71
N VAL A 214 -21.49 -17.40 20.46
CA VAL A 214 -21.56 -18.54 19.54
C VAL A 214 -20.16 -19.08 19.24
N ASN A 215 -19.19 -18.20 18.98
CA ASN A 215 -17.80 -18.64 18.77
C ASN A 215 -17.16 -19.21 20.03
N PHE A 216 -17.46 -18.63 21.19
CA PHE A 216 -17.00 -19.16 22.48
C PHE A 216 -17.58 -20.56 22.77
N SER A 217 -18.79 -20.86 22.28
CA SER A 217 -19.40 -22.19 22.39
C SER A 217 -18.81 -23.25 21.44
N GLY A 218 -17.78 -22.91 20.65
CA GLY A 218 -17.06 -23.86 19.79
C GLY A 218 -17.65 -24.07 18.39
N LEU A 219 -18.69 -23.32 18.01
CA LEU A 219 -19.34 -23.45 16.69
C LEU A 219 -18.52 -22.82 15.53
N ALA A 220 -17.43 -22.12 15.82
CA ALA A 220 -16.49 -21.51 14.85
C ALA A 220 -17.19 -20.87 13.64
N VAL A 221 -18.13 -19.97 13.91
CA VAL A 221 -18.95 -19.31 12.89
C VAL A 221 -18.12 -18.23 12.18
N SER A 222 -18.09 -18.30 10.86
CA SER A 222 -17.38 -17.34 10.02
C SER A 222 -17.85 -15.89 10.24
N TRP A 223 -16.92 -14.95 10.24
CA TRP A 223 -17.16 -13.50 10.35
C TRP A 223 -18.15 -12.97 9.29
N VAL A 224 -18.28 -13.67 8.15
CA VAL A 224 -19.22 -13.33 7.07
C VAL A 224 -20.67 -13.30 7.59
N TYR A 225 -21.03 -14.16 8.53
CA TYR A 225 -22.37 -14.19 9.12
C TYR A 225 -22.66 -12.95 9.97
N LEU A 226 -21.67 -12.47 10.73
CA LEU A 226 -21.79 -11.21 11.48
C LEU A 226 -21.98 -10.04 10.52
N LEU A 227 -21.19 -9.97 9.45
CA LEU A 227 -21.32 -8.93 8.43
C LEU A 227 -22.67 -8.96 7.71
N ALA A 228 -23.14 -10.16 7.33
CA ALA A 228 -24.45 -10.36 6.70
C ALA A 228 -25.57 -9.90 7.64
N ALA A 229 -25.55 -10.37 8.90
CA ALA A 229 -26.53 -9.99 9.90
C ALA A 229 -26.52 -8.47 10.16
N ALA A 230 -25.35 -7.86 10.34
CA ALA A 230 -25.22 -6.41 10.53
C ALA A 230 -25.77 -5.61 9.33
N SER A 231 -25.53 -6.09 8.10
CA SER A 231 -26.01 -5.43 6.88
C SER A 231 -27.53 -5.53 6.73
N ILE A 232 -28.09 -6.73 6.95
CA ILE A 232 -29.55 -6.97 6.85
C ILE A 232 -30.29 -6.22 7.96
N ILE A 233 -29.84 -6.37 9.20
CA ILE A 233 -30.48 -5.73 10.37
C ILE A 233 -30.32 -4.21 10.26
N GLY A 234 -29.16 -3.70 9.84
CA GLY A 234 -28.96 -2.28 9.57
C GLY A 234 -29.95 -1.72 8.55
N TYR A 235 -30.13 -2.41 7.42
CA TYR A 235 -31.12 -2.05 6.41
C TYR A 235 -32.55 -2.05 6.96
N LEU A 236 -32.94 -3.12 7.67
CA LEU A 236 -34.27 -3.23 8.28
C LEU A 236 -34.52 -2.11 9.29
N TRP A 237 -33.57 -1.80 10.17
CA TRP A 237 -33.69 -0.70 11.13
C TRP A 237 -33.80 0.66 10.44
N GLU A 238 -33.02 0.90 9.40
CA GLU A 238 -33.10 2.17 8.66
C GLU A 238 -34.46 2.36 7.96
N VAL A 239 -35.04 1.28 7.43
CA VAL A 239 -36.31 1.33 6.70
C VAL A 239 -37.53 1.34 7.63
N LEU A 240 -37.49 0.58 8.72
CA LEU A 240 -38.60 0.46 9.67
C LEU A 240 -38.59 1.58 10.72
N TYR A 241 -37.40 2.02 11.15
CA TYR A 241 -37.21 2.96 12.25
C TYR A 241 -36.28 4.11 11.84
N LEU A 242 -36.77 4.98 10.96
CA LEU A 242 -36.07 6.19 10.50
C LEU A 242 -35.62 7.13 11.65
N GLU A 243 -36.25 7.01 12.82
CA GLU A 243 -35.89 7.77 14.02
C GLU A 243 -35.06 6.95 15.00
N VAL A 244 -33.90 7.49 15.38
CA VAL A 244 -33.02 6.88 16.38
C VAL A 244 -33.41 7.32 17.80
N LYS A 245 -33.65 6.34 18.69
CA LYS A 245 -34.14 6.59 20.06
C LYS A 245 -33.01 7.05 21.00
N VAL A 246 -31.92 6.29 21.05
CA VAL A 246 -30.85 6.45 22.05
C VAL A 246 -29.77 7.42 21.58
N PHE A 247 -29.01 7.03 20.55
CA PHE A 247 -27.91 7.81 19.98
C PHE A 247 -28.35 8.56 18.72
N PRO A 248 -27.71 9.68 18.35
CA PRO A 248 -26.62 10.39 19.04
C PRO A 248 -27.11 11.20 20.25
N LEU A 249 -26.21 11.52 21.18
CA LEU A 249 -26.52 12.32 22.37
C LEU A 249 -26.85 13.78 22.02
N LEU A 250 -26.15 14.33 21.02
CA LEU A 250 -26.39 15.69 20.53
C LEU A 250 -27.40 15.67 19.38
N LYS A 251 -28.49 16.44 19.52
CA LYS A 251 -29.58 16.55 18.54
C LYS A 251 -29.88 18.01 18.21
N VAL A 252 -30.52 18.26 17.06
CA VAL A 252 -31.08 19.59 16.75
C VAL A 252 -32.45 19.70 17.42
N VAL A 253 -32.65 20.75 18.20
CA VAL A 253 -33.87 21.01 18.96
C VAL A 253 -34.51 22.32 18.48
N ARG A 254 -35.81 22.27 18.20
CA ARG A 254 -36.67 23.40 17.80
C ARG A 254 -37.42 23.92 19.03
N SER A 255 -37.39 25.23 19.22
CA SER A 255 -38.21 25.95 20.20
C SER A 255 -39.50 26.38 19.50
N GLU A 256 -40.63 25.86 19.98
CA GLU A 256 -41.96 26.21 19.44
C GLU A 256 -42.28 27.69 19.66
N GLU A 257 -41.94 28.24 20.83
CA GLU A 257 -42.15 29.66 21.17
C GLU A 257 -41.47 30.64 20.21
N LYS A 258 -40.29 30.28 19.69
CA LYS A 258 -39.51 31.15 18.79
C LYS A 258 -39.78 30.87 17.32
N CYS A 259 -40.39 29.73 16.99
CA CYS A 259 -40.59 29.34 15.61
C CYS A 259 -41.82 30.03 15.03
N ASN A 260 -41.72 30.44 13.76
CA ASN A 260 -42.83 31.04 13.02
C ASN A 260 -43.21 30.21 11.78
N ASP A 261 -42.84 28.92 11.76
CA ASP A 261 -43.19 27.95 10.72
C ASP A 261 -42.89 28.35 9.27
N CYS A 262 -41.86 29.18 9.05
CA CYS A 262 -41.48 29.63 7.72
C CYS A 262 -40.89 28.54 6.79
N GLY A 263 -40.57 27.35 7.30
CA GLY A 263 -40.04 26.20 6.54
C GLY A 263 -38.66 26.39 5.89
N VAL A 264 -37.96 27.52 6.15
CA VAL A 264 -36.65 27.82 5.54
C VAL A 264 -35.59 26.79 5.93
N CYS A 265 -35.61 26.34 7.19
CA CYS A 265 -34.66 25.37 7.72
C CYS A 265 -34.78 24.00 7.05
N ALA A 266 -35.99 23.51 6.76
CA ALA A 266 -36.21 22.27 6.01
C ALA A 266 -35.74 22.39 4.55
N LYS A 267 -36.04 23.50 3.88
CA LYS A 267 -35.54 23.78 2.51
C LYS A 267 -34.02 23.83 2.41
N LYS A 268 -33.34 24.18 3.51
CA LYS A 268 -31.88 24.28 3.61
C LYS A 268 -31.20 23.00 4.10
N CYS A 269 -31.94 22.04 4.67
CA CYS A 269 -31.39 20.76 5.07
C CYS A 269 -30.85 20.01 3.83
N PRO A 270 -29.56 19.61 3.80
CA PRO A 270 -28.99 18.89 2.65
C PRO A 270 -29.70 17.56 2.36
N TYR A 271 -30.17 16.89 3.43
CA TYR A 271 -30.92 15.64 3.37
C TYR A 271 -32.43 15.81 3.20
N GLY A 272 -32.95 17.05 3.10
CA GLY A 272 -34.38 17.30 2.97
C GLY A 272 -35.22 16.78 4.15
N ILE A 273 -34.68 16.88 5.37
CA ILE A 273 -35.42 16.53 6.60
C ILE A 273 -36.35 17.68 6.95
N ASP A 274 -37.60 17.37 7.30
CA ASP A 274 -38.63 18.32 7.76
C ASP A 274 -38.34 18.80 9.19
N VAL A 275 -37.20 19.48 9.37
CA VAL A 275 -36.72 19.99 10.67
C VAL A 275 -37.62 21.08 11.28
N ASP A 276 -38.50 21.66 10.48
CA ASP A 276 -39.52 22.63 10.89
C ASP A 276 -40.74 21.97 11.53
N LYS A 277 -41.03 20.71 11.21
CA LYS A 277 -42.23 20.00 11.71
C LYS A 277 -42.00 19.19 12.97
N VAL A 278 -40.75 19.05 13.42
CA VAL A 278 -40.37 18.21 14.56
C VAL A 278 -39.75 19.04 15.68
N GLY A 279 -40.10 18.73 16.94
CA GLY A 279 -39.49 19.38 18.11
C GLY A 279 -38.01 19.00 18.30
N THR A 280 -37.66 17.73 18.06
CA THR A 280 -36.28 17.23 18.08
C THR A 280 -36.00 16.39 16.86
N VAL A 281 -34.93 16.69 16.13
CA VAL A 281 -34.53 15.95 14.93
C VAL A 281 -33.88 14.63 15.34
N LYS A 282 -34.60 13.52 15.15
CA LYS A 282 -34.14 12.15 15.41
C LYS A 282 -33.86 11.33 14.14
N ASN A 283 -33.96 11.94 12.97
CA ASN A 283 -33.77 11.24 11.71
C ASN A 283 -32.33 10.68 11.57
N VAL A 284 -32.22 9.41 11.18
CA VAL A 284 -30.96 8.67 11.04
C VAL A 284 -29.98 9.31 10.04
N ASP A 285 -30.46 10.05 9.04
CA ASP A 285 -29.63 10.73 8.05
C ASP A 285 -29.07 12.09 8.55
N CYS A 286 -29.55 12.61 9.69
CA CYS A 286 -29.03 13.86 10.23
C CYS A 286 -27.54 13.74 10.60
N ASN A 287 -26.69 14.59 10.03
CA ASN A 287 -25.23 14.62 10.24
C ASN A 287 -24.75 15.78 11.14
N LEU A 288 -25.67 16.48 11.80
CA LEU A 288 -25.39 17.67 12.62
C LEU A 288 -24.58 18.77 11.92
N CYS A 289 -24.69 18.91 10.59
CA CYS A 289 -23.98 19.96 9.85
C CYS A 289 -24.35 21.40 10.25
N GLY A 290 -25.52 21.61 10.86
CA GLY A 290 -25.95 22.92 11.38
C GLY A 290 -26.51 23.91 10.35
N GLU A 291 -26.71 23.50 9.09
CA GLU A 291 -27.25 24.39 8.03
C GLU A 291 -28.68 24.88 8.34
N CYS A 292 -29.51 24.03 8.97
CA CYS A 292 -30.84 24.41 9.44
C CYS A 292 -30.80 25.47 10.55
N ILE A 293 -29.81 25.40 11.46
CA ILE A 293 -29.61 26.38 12.53
C ILE A 293 -29.10 27.71 11.96
N ALA A 294 -28.11 27.66 11.06
CA ALA A 294 -27.51 28.86 10.47
C ALA A 294 -28.48 29.65 9.56
N SER A 295 -29.44 28.95 8.96
CA SER A 295 -30.46 29.57 8.10
C SER A 295 -31.72 30.03 8.85
N CYS A 296 -31.85 29.71 10.14
CA CYS A 296 -33.01 30.09 10.94
C CYS A 296 -32.98 31.58 11.30
N ASN A 297 -33.87 32.38 10.70
CA ASN A 297 -33.95 33.82 10.97
C ASN A 297 -34.43 34.14 12.40
N GLN A 298 -35.18 33.23 13.03
CA GLN A 298 -35.71 33.41 14.38
C GLN A 298 -34.77 32.90 15.49
N GLY A 299 -33.69 32.19 15.12
CA GLY A 299 -32.84 31.53 16.11
C GLY A 299 -33.59 30.50 16.96
N ALA A 300 -34.64 29.88 16.40
CA ALA A 300 -35.49 28.89 17.06
C ALA A 300 -34.87 27.48 17.11
N LEU A 301 -33.82 27.22 16.33
CA LEU A 301 -33.12 25.94 16.28
C LEU A 301 -31.77 26.04 17.00
N THR A 302 -31.46 25.04 17.82
CA THR A 302 -30.17 24.92 18.53
C THR A 302 -29.69 23.48 18.60
N PHE A 303 -28.41 23.27 18.87
CA PHE A 303 -27.91 21.94 19.26
C PHE A 303 -28.17 21.73 20.75
N GLY A 304 -28.78 20.60 21.12
CA GLY A 304 -29.03 20.21 22.52
C GLY A 304 -29.83 21.22 23.34
N GLY A 305 -30.63 22.08 22.69
CA GLY A 305 -31.45 23.10 23.36
C GLY A 305 -30.68 24.35 23.85
N LYS A 306 -29.35 24.44 23.63
CA LYS A 306 -28.51 25.54 24.14
C LYS A 306 -27.80 26.28 23.00
N LYS A 307 -27.85 27.62 23.01
CA LYS A 307 -27.14 28.46 22.01
C LYS A 307 -25.61 28.35 22.11
N SER A 308 -25.06 28.10 23.30
CA SER A 308 -23.62 27.94 23.52
C SER A 308 -23.03 26.72 22.79
N LEU A 309 -23.84 25.69 22.55
CA LEU A 309 -23.42 24.47 21.86
C LEU A 309 -23.34 24.61 20.33
N ARG A 310 -23.55 25.81 19.77
CA ARG A 310 -23.52 26.05 18.32
C ARG A 310 -22.22 25.63 17.63
N TRP A 311 -21.10 25.72 18.35
CA TRP A 311 -19.77 25.39 17.83
C TRP A 311 -19.32 23.97 18.17
N LEU A 312 -20.04 23.29 19.06
CA LEU A 312 -19.63 22.00 19.61
C LEU A 312 -19.38 20.95 18.52
N PRO A 313 -20.25 20.76 17.49
CA PRO A 313 -19.99 19.77 16.44
C PRO A 313 -18.68 20.02 15.66
N ALA A 314 -18.34 21.28 15.40
CA ALA A 314 -17.12 21.65 14.68
C ALA A 314 -15.87 21.38 15.53
N ILE A 315 -15.91 21.77 16.81
CA ILE A 315 -14.82 21.50 17.77
C ILE A 315 -14.63 19.99 17.95
N LEU A 316 -15.70 19.24 18.16
CA LEU A 316 -15.66 17.79 18.30
C LEU A 316 -15.05 17.12 17.06
N THR A 317 -15.37 17.60 15.86
CA THR A 317 -14.78 17.07 14.62
C THR A 317 -13.26 17.23 14.63
N PHE A 318 -12.75 18.41 14.99
CA PHE A 318 -11.30 18.67 15.05
C PHE A 318 -10.62 17.86 16.16
N VAL A 319 -11.22 17.79 17.35
CA VAL A 319 -10.69 17.02 18.48
C VAL A 319 -10.64 15.53 18.15
N LEU A 320 -11.72 14.95 17.62
CA LEU A 320 -11.75 13.53 17.25
C LEU A 320 -10.72 13.21 16.16
N PHE A 321 -10.62 14.06 15.14
CA PHE A 321 -9.63 13.88 14.07
C PHE A 321 -8.19 14.01 14.59
N GLY A 322 -7.92 15.00 15.44
CA GLY A 322 -6.61 15.19 16.07
C GLY A 322 -6.21 14.04 17.00
N VAL A 323 -7.15 13.53 17.81
CA VAL A 323 -6.93 12.35 18.66
C VAL A 323 -6.63 11.11 17.82
N ALA A 324 -7.37 10.91 16.72
CA ALA A 324 -7.12 9.79 15.81
C ALA A 324 -5.71 9.84 15.20
N LEU A 325 -5.26 11.02 14.75
CA LEU A 325 -3.92 11.21 14.21
C LEU A 325 -2.83 11.01 15.27
N TRP A 326 -3.06 11.52 16.48
CA TRP A 326 -2.12 11.35 17.59
C TRP A 326 -1.98 9.88 17.98
N LEU A 327 -3.09 9.17 18.20
CA LEU A 327 -3.06 7.74 18.50
C LEU A 327 -2.41 6.93 17.36
N GLY A 328 -2.70 7.28 16.11
CA GLY A 328 -2.12 6.61 14.94
C GLY A 328 -0.62 6.86 14.75
N SER A 329 -0.10 7.99 15.25
CA SER A 329 1.33 8.28 15.18
C SER A 329 2.11 7.67 16.34
N THR A 330 1.49 7.52 17.52
CA THR A 330 2.12 6.98 18.73
C THR A 330 1.98 5.48 18.89
N MET A 331 0.88 4.88 18.42
CA MET A 331 0.64 3.44 18.55
C MET A 331 1.01 2.73 17.25
N GLU A 332 1.97 1.81 17.33
CA GLU A 332 2.32 0.91 16.25
C GLU A 332 1.65 -0.44 16.43
N LEU A 333 0.99 -0.88 15.36
CA LEU A 333 0.45 -2.23 15.25
C LEU A 333 1.35 -3.02 14.29
N PRO A 334 1.64 -4.31 14.59
CA PRO A 334 2.39 -5.16 13.68
C PRO A 334 1.57 -5.44 12.42
N THR A 335 2.20 -5.39 11.25
CA THR A 335 1.60 -5.66 9.93
C THR A 335 1.16 -7.11 9.80
N ILE A 336 1.94 -8.04 10.34
CA ILE A 336 1.52 -9.41 10.62
C ILE A 336 1.99 -9.75 12.04
N ASP A 337 1.24 -10.57 12.76
CA ASP A 337 1.69 -11.24 13.99
C ASP A 337 1.29 -12.71 13.88
N GLU A 338 2.18 -13.53 13.31
CA GLU A 338 1.92 -14.95 13.11
C GLU A 338 2.69 -15.78 14.14
N ARG A 339 1.99 -16.75 14.74
CA ARG A 339 2.56 -17.81 15.56
C ARG A 339 2.25 -19.16 14.94
N TRP A 340 3.21 -20.07 14.98
CA TRP A 340 3.07 -21.43 14.52
C TRP A 340 3.72 -22.40 15.51
N GLY A 341 3.38 -23.69 15.42
CA GLY A 341 3.76 -24.69 16.41
C GLY A 341 2.72 -24.85 17.54
N ASP A 342 2.89 -25.89 18.34
CA ASP A 342 1.94 -26.26 19.39
C ASP A 342 1.88 -25.22 20.52
N GLU A 343 0.69 -25.03 21.09
CA GLU A 343 0.41 -24.03 22.13
C GLU A 343 1.29 -24.19 23.39
N ALA A 344 1.77 -25.41 23.65
CA ALA A 344 2.72 -25.71 24.73
C ALA A 344 4.12 -25.08 24.54
N VAL A 345 4.53 -24.85 23.28
CA VAL A 345 5.83 -24.23 22.93
C VAL A 345 5.76 -22.71 23.10
N HIS A 346 4.57 -22.10 23.00
CA HIS A 346 4.40 -20.64 23.01
C HIS A 346 4.75 -20.00 24.35
N GLY A 347 4.70 -20.76 25.45
CA GLY A 347 5.05 -20.28 26.80
C GLY A 347 6.56 -20.14 27.06
N GLN A 348 7.42 -20.63 26.16
CA GLN A 348 8.89 -20.64 26.33
C GLN A 348 9.61 -19.79 25.27
N LEU A 349 8.86 -19.04 24.45
CA LEU A 349 9.46 -18.27 23.37
C LEU A 349 10.12 -17.00 23.88
N GLU A 350 11.38 -16.83 23.53
CA GLU A 350 12.07 -15.55 23.60
C GLU A 350 11.87 -14.77 22.29
N LYS A 351 12.20 -13.48 22.34
CA LYS A 351 12.02 -12.56 21.22
C LYS A 351 13.33 -11.85 20.91
N VAL A 352 13.77 -11.95 19.66
CA VAL A 352 14.81 -11.08 19.09
C VAL A 352 14.16 -10.03 18.20
N ARG A 353 14.60 -8.77 18.34
CA ARG A 353 14.22 -7.68 17.43
C ARG A 353 15.35 -7.44 16.42
N VAL A 354 15.01 -7.53 15.15
CA VAL A 354 15.88 -7.17 14.02
C VAL A 354 15.39 -5.85 13.43
N GLU A 355 16.26 -4.85 13.40
CA GLU A 355 15.97 -3.51 12.90
C GLU A 355 16.55 -3.32 11.49
N GLY A 356 15.98 -2.39 10.73
CA GLY A 356 16.53 -1.98 9.43
C GLY A 356 16.22 -2.91 8.25
N LEU A 357 15.27 -3.85 8.37
CA LEU A 357 14.84 -4.75 7.29
C LEU A 357 13.96 -4.02 6.25
N ARG A 358 14.57 -3.10 5.50
CA ARG A 358 13.93 -2.23 4.49
C ARG A 358 13.25 -3.01 3.36
N SER A 359 13.55 -4.28 3.15
CA SER A 359 12.90 -5.16 2.16
C SER A 359 11.51 -5.64 2.61
N VAL A 360 11.22 -5.61 3.91
CA VAL A 360 9.89 -5.91 4.48
C VAL A 360 9.05 -4.64 4.47
N LYS A 361 8.39 -4.40 3.33
CA LYS A 361 7.71 -3.13 3.02
C LYS A 361 6.19 -3.18 3.13
N CYS A 362 5.60 -4.37 3.17
CA CYS A 362 4.14 -4.52 3.15
C CYS A 362 3.75 -5.95 3.56
N TYR A 363 2.45 -6.26 3.56
CA TYR A 363 1.93 -7.61 3.83
C TYR A 363 2.62 -8.70 3.01
N GLY A 364 2.69 -8.56 1.68
CA GLY A 364 3.26 -9.59 0.80
C GLY A 364 4.73 -9.90 1.09
N SER A 365 5.54 -8.87 1.35
CA SER A 365 6.94 -9.06 1.76
C SER A 365 7.07 -9.57 3.19
N SER A 366 6.15 -9.20 4.09
CA SER A 366 6.09 -9.76 5.45
C SER A 366 5.76 -11.25 5.44
N MET A 367 4.80 -11.67 4.61
CA MET A 367 4.43 -13.08 4.45
C MET A 367 5.53 -13.91 3.78
N ALA A 368 6.22 -13.34 2.79
CA ALA A 368 7.40 -13.97 2.20
C ALA A 368 8.51 -14.16 3.25
N PHE A 369 8.72 -13.17 4.12
CA PHE A 369 9.67 -13.26 5.22
C PHE A 369 9.24 -14.31 6.26
N ALA A 370 7.97 -14.33 6.65
CA ALA A 370 7.41 -15.35 7.54
C ALA A 370 7.57 -16.76 6.98
N ALA A 371 7.37 -16.95 5.67
CA ALA A 371 7.57 -18.23 5.00
C ALA A 371 9.04 -18.69 5.01
N THR A 372 10.00 -17.76 4.98
CA THR A 372 11.42 -18.06 5.18
C THR A 372 11.68 -18.50 6.62
N LEU A 373 11.15 -17.78 7.61
CA LEU A 373 11.30 -18.12 9.03
C LEU A 373 10.68 -19.47 9.41
N LYS A 374 9.56 -19.84 8.80
CA LYS A 374 8.91 -21.15 9.01
C LYS A 374 9.82 -22.34 8.63
N LYS A 375 10.88 -22.12 7.84
CA LYS A 375 11.87 -23.16 7.48
C LYS A 375 12.99 -23.30 8.51
N ILE A 376 13.08 -22.39 9.49
CA ILE A 376 14.11 -22.39 10.52
C ILE A 376 13.57 -23.14 11.74
N ASN A 377 14.19 -24.28 12.06
CA ASN A 377 13.87 -25.02 13.28
C ASN A 377 14.17 -24.15 14.52
N GLY A 378 13.29 -24.20 15.52
CA GLY A 378 13.38 -23.35 16.71
C GLY A 378 12.73 -21.97 16.58
N VAL A 379 12.29 -21.54 15.39
CA VAL A 379 11.53 -20.29 15.21
C VAL A 379 10.04 -20.62 15.10
N TYR A 380 9.22 -19.94 15.91
CA TYR A 380 7.80 -20.23 16.10
C TYR A 380 6.88 -19.01 15.91
N GLY A 381 7.44 -17.85 15.59
CA GLY A 381 6.60 -16.70 15.27
C GLY A 381 7.35 -15.52 14.72
N VAL A 382 6.59 -14.60 14.13
CA VAL A 382 7.11 -13.32 13.63
C VAL A 382 6.05 -12.23 13.74
N ALA A 383 6.47 -11.05 14.20
CA ALA A 383 5.71 -9.82 14.10
C ALA A 383 6.48 -8.76 13.32
N THR A 384 5.95 -8.29 12.19
CA THR A 384 6.64 -7.29 11.35
C THR A 384 6.08 -5.88 11.56
N PHE A 385 6.93 -4.88 11.56
CA PHE A 385 6.61 -3.46 11.78
C PHE A 385 7.15 -2.64 10.61
N VAL A 386 6.41 -2.66 9.50
CA VAL A 386 6.82 -2.07 8.21
C VAL A 386 7.20 -0.60 8.33
N LYS A 387 6.46 0.20 9.11
CA LYS A 387 6.69 1.66 9.24
C LYS A 387 8.11 2.00 9.67
N HIS A 388 8.69 1.20 10.56
CA HIS A 388 10.06 1.38 11.05
C HIS A 388 11.03 0.31 10.54
N SER A 389 10.59 -0.55 9.61
CA SER A 389 11.40 -1.67 9.09
C SER A 389 11.94 -2.60 10.19
N ASN A 390 11.15 -2.82 11.24
CA ASN A 390 11.53 -3.68 12.37
C ASN A 390 10.79 -5.01 12.29
N VAL A 391 11.42 -6.08 12.76
CA VAL A 391 10.80 -7.39 12.86
C VAL A 391 11.13 -8.03 14.19
N ASP A 392 10.11 -8.53 14.87
CA ASP A 392 10.24 -9.34 16.07
C ASP A 392 10.13 -10.80 15.68
N ILE A 393 11.17 -11.59 15.95
CA ILE A 393 11.20 -13.02 15.69
C ILE A 393 11.11 -13.73 17.02
N TYR A 394 10.19 -14.69 17.11
CA TYR A 394 9.94 -15.45 18.32
C TYR A 394 10.46 -16.86 18.17
N TYR A 395 11.32 -17.27 19.10
CA TYR A 395 12.10 -18.49 18.98
C TYR A 395 12.27 -19.18 20.33
N ASN A 396 12.57 -20.47 20.29
CA ASN A 396 12.90 -21.26 21.47
C ASN A 396 14.43 -21.24 21.68
N PRO A 397 14.94 -20.63 22.76
CA PRO A 397 16.38 -20.54 23.02
C PRO A 397 17.04 -21.91 23.25
N ALA A 398 16.27 -22.96 23.55
CA ALA A 398 16.78 -24.33 23.66
C ALA A 398 17.09 -24.98 22.30
N GLU A 399 16.53 -24.46 21.20
CA GLU A 399 16.65 -25.03 19.86
C GLU A 399 17.53 -24.20 18.92
N VAL A 400 17.49 -22.87 19.07
CA VAL A 400 18.23 -21.95 18.20
C VAL A 400 18.66 -20.71 18.98
N THR A 401 19.84 -20.17 18.67
CA THR A 401 20.34 -18.93 19.27
C THR A 401 20.02 -17.71 18.41
N GLU A 402 20.07 -16.52 18.99
CA GLU A 402 19.86 -15.26 18.27
C GLU A 402 20.85 -15.09 17.11
N GLU A 403 22.13 -15.41 17.31
CA GLU A 403 23.17 -15.29 16.27
C GLU A 403 22.86 -16.21 15.09
N ARG A 404 22.42 -17.44 15.37
CA ARG A 404 22.05 -18.39 14.33
C ARG A 404 20.82 -17.94 13.55
N ILE A 405 19.84 -17.31 14.20
CA ILE A 405 18.69 -16.71 13.51
C ILE A 405 19.17 -15.60 12.58
N ARG A 406 20.00 -14.68 13.08
CA ARG A 406 20.56 -13.56 12.30
C ARG A 406 21.34 -14.05 11.08
N GLU A 407 22.12 -15.12 11.22
CA GLU A 407 22.83 -15.77 10.11
C GLU A 407 21.87 -16.32 9.06
N LEU A 408 20.84 -17.07 9.49
CA LEU A 408 19.91 -17.74 8.58
C LEU A 408 18.97 -16.79 7.83
N ILE A 409 18.67 -15.61 8.39
CA ILE A 409 17.87 -14.59 7.71
C ILE A 409 18.71 -13.69 6.80
N TYR A 410 20.03 -13.65 6.99
CA TYR A 410 20.91 -12.78 6.23
C TYR A 410 21.10 -13.31 4.80
N ILE A 411 20.99 -12.41 3.82
CA ILE A 411 21.20 -12.74 2.41
C ILE A 411 22.43 -11.96 1.93
N PRO A 412 23.59 -12.64 1.76
CA PRO A 412 24.78 -12.04 1.17
C PRO A 412 24.44 -11.33 -0.13
N SER A 413 24.85 -10.08 -0.23
CA SER A 413 24.51 -9.22 -1.35
C SER A 413 25.76 -8.49 -1.87
N LYS A 414 25.76 -8.23 -3.17
CA LYS A 414 26.86 -7.61 -3.89
C LYS A 414 26.37 -6.45 -4.73
N PHE A 415 27.19 -5.42 -4.87
CA PHE A 415 26.86 -4.25 -5.65
C PHE A 415 28.08 -3.80 -6.46
N LYS A 416 27.95 -3.84 -7.79
CA LYS A 416 28.97 -3.29 -8.68
C LYS A 416 28.81 -1.77 -8.78
N ILE A 417 29.84 -1.03 -8.37
CA ILE A 417 29.89 0.43 -8.42
C ILE A 417 30.26 0.89 -9.83
N ALA A 418 31.35 0.35 -10.38
CA ALA A 418 31.88 0.65 -11.71
C ALA A 418 32.57 -0.58 -12.31
N THR A 419 32.64 -0.66 -13.64
CA THR A 419 33.42 -1.70 -14.31
C THR A 419 34.89 -1.26 -14.36
N PRO A 420 35.85 -2.06 -13.86
CA PRO A 420 37.27 -1.75 -13.97
C PRO A 420 37.71 -1.57 -15.43
N PRO A 421 38.53 -0.55 -15.73
CA PRO A 421 39.15 -0.36 -17.05
C PRO A 421 39.90 -1.62 -17.53
N LYS A 422 40.08 -1.78 -18.85
CA LYS A 422 40.70 -2.99 -19.44
C LYS A 422 42.20 -3.11 -19.11
N ASP A 423 42.86 -2.01 -18.79
CA ASP A 423 44.27 -1.90 -18.41
C ASP A 423 44.54 -2.24 -16.94
N VAL A 424 43.50 -2.33 -16.10
CA VAL A 424 43.64 -2.72 -14.70
C VAL A 424 43.74 -4.24 -14.60
N GLU A 425 44.90 -4.77 -14.24
CA GLU A 425 45.10 -6.21 -14.03
C GLU A 425 44.65 -6.67 -12.64
N ASN A 426 44.99 -5.88 -11.62
CA ASN A 426 44.79 -6.21 -10.21
C ASN A 426 43.93 -5.15 -9.51
N ILE A 427 43.05 -5.61 -8.62
CA ILE A 427 42.11 -4.79 -7.86
C ILE A 427 42.42 -5.00 -6.38
N LYS A 428 42.51 -3.88 -5.64
CA LYS A 428 42.70 -3.88 -4.20
C LYS A 428 41.41 -4.28 -3.50
N VAL A 429 41.51 -5.20 -2.55
CA VAL A 429 40.39 -5.64 -1.72
C VAL A 429 40.67 -5.23 -0.28
N VAL A 430 39.79 -4.38 0.25
CA VAL A 430 39.84 -3.93 1.63
C VAL A 430 38.63 -4.47 2.37
N THR A 431 38.86 -5.13 3.50
CA THR A 431 37.77 -5.66 4.33
C THR A 431 37.46 -4.70 5.46
N ILE A 432 36.21 -4.24 5.54
CA ILE A 432 35.70 -3.44 6.65
C ILE A 432 34.60 -4.20 7.40
N TYR A 433 34.43 -3.85 8.66
CA TYR A 433 33.44 -4.43 9.56
C TYR A 433 32.35 -3.40 9.88
N THR A 434 31.09 -3.77 9.68
CA THR A 434 29.94 -2.88 9.88
C THR A 434 28.83 -3.52 10.72
N GLU A 435 27.96 -2.68 11.25
CA GLU A 435 26.75 -3.05 11.97
C GLU A 435 25.53 -2.31 11.38
N LYS A 436 24.33 -2.80 11.72
CA LYS A 436 23.03 -2.25 11.22
C LYS A 436 22.86 -2.31 9.70
N MET A 437 23.52 -3.27 9.05
CA MET A 437 23.47 -3.53 7.59
C MET A 437 22.86 -4.90 7.28
N TYR A 438 21.67 -5.18 7.80
CA TYR A 438 21.07 -6.52 7.77
C TYR A 438 20.07 -6.75 6.63
N ASP A 439 19.74 -5.73 5.85
CA ASP A 439 18.86 -5.88 4.68
C ASP A 439 19.66 -6.14 3.39
N ARG A 440 19.10 -6.97 2.50
CA ARG A 440 19.68 -7.26 1.17
C ARG A 440 19.94 -6.01 0.32
N MET A 441 19.25 -4.90 0.57
CA MET A 441 19.42 -3.64 -0.16
C MET A 441 20.50 -2.72 0.44
N ASP A 442 20.91 -2.95 1.68
CA ASP A 442 21.87 -2.09 2.38
C ASP A 442 23.22 -1.98 1.65
N PRO A 443 23.78 -3.07 1.07
CA PRO A 443 25.00 -2.99 0.26
C PRO A 443 24.84 -2.09 -0.97
N ASN A 444 23.62 -2.00 -1.55
CA ASN A 444 23.37 -1.10 -2.68
C ASN A 444 23.42 0.36 -2.23
N TYR A 445 22.89 0.69 -1.04
CA TYR A 445 22.95 2.05 -0.52
C TYR A 445 24.38 2.45 -0.19
N LEU A 446 25.14 1.60 0.49
CA LEU A 446 26.56 1.84 0.75
C LEU A 446 27.33 2.00 -0.57
N GLY A 447 27.08 1.13 -1.55
CA GLY A 447 27.73 1.20 -2.85
C GLY A 447 27.40 2.47 -3.63
N LEU A 448 26.17 2.99 -3.51
CA LEU A 448 25.79 4.29 -4.07
C LEU A 448 26.49 5.46 -3.37
N GLN A 449 26.70 5.39 -2.05
CA GLN A 449 27.48 6.40 -1.32
C GLN A 449 28.91 6.48 -1.87
N PHE A 450 29.56 5.33 -2.07
CA PHE A 450 30.88 5.27 -2.69
C PHE A 450 30.85 5.75 -4.15
N ARG A 451 29.86 5.33 -4.94
CA ARG A 451 29.69 5.78 -6.35
C ARG A 451 29.62 7.30 -6.47
N ASN A 452 28.86 7.95 -5.59
CA ASN A 452 28.65 9.40 -5.62
C ASN A 452 29.90 10.21 -5.28
N THR A 453 30.97 9.57 -4.77
CA THR A 453 32.24 10.25 -4.50
C THR A 453 33.09 10.44 -5.75
N GLY A 454 32.82 9.68 -6.83
CA GLY A 454 33.63 9.71 -8.05
C GLY A 454 35.05 9.12 -7.91
N LYS A 455 35.35 8.50 -6.77
CA LYS A 455 36.64 7.84 -6.48
C LYS A 455 36.75 6.46 -7.14
N GLY A 456 37.95 5.88 -7.16
CA GLY A 456 38.27 4.60 -7.80
C GLY A 456 37.71 3.37 -7.07
N TYR A 457 36.39 3.25 -6.94
CA TYR A 457 35.72 2.08 -6.36
C TYR A 457 34.99 1.28 -7.44
N TYR A 458 35.21 -0.03 -7.46
CA TYR A 458 34.65 -0.93 -8.47
C TYR A 458 33.43 -1.68 -7.97
N GLY A 459 33.38 -2.04 -6.69
CA GLY A 459 32.22 -2.72 -6.13
C GLY A 459 32.37 -3.06 -4.66
N LEU A 460 31.36 -3.75 -4.13
CA LEU A 460 31.41 -4.32 -2.80
C LEU A 460 30.64 -5.63 -2.75
N GLU A 461 30.98 -6.47 -1.78
CA GLU A 461 30.22 -7.66 -1.40
C GLU A 461 30.15 -7.79 0.12
N THR A 462 29.14 -8.50 0.58
CA THR A 462 28.89 -8.67 2.01
C THR A 462 28.78 -10.13 2.37
N GLU A 463 29.33 -10.49 3.52
CA GLU A 463 29.31 -11.84 4.07
C GLU A 463 28.86 -11.79 5.53
N TYR A 464 27.99 -12.73 5.92
CA TYR A 464 27.52 -12.79 7.29
C TYR A 464 28.69 -13.06 8.24
N SER A 465 28.82 -12.19 9.24
CA SER A 465 29.74 -12.30 10.38
C SER A 465 29.25 -11.31 11.43
N CYS A 466 29.72 -11.43 12.67
CA CYS A 466 29.43 -10.48 13.73
C CYS A 466 30.76 -9.91 14.25
N PRO A 467 31.13 -8.67 13.88
CA PRO A 467 30.39 -7.72 13.02
C PRO A 467 30.36 -8.11 11.53
N LEU A 468 29.44 -7.52 10.74
CA LEU A 468 29.25 -7.86 9.33
C LEU A 468 30.49 -7.53 8.50
N THR A 469 30.91 -8.47 7.66
CA THR A 469 32.06 -8.31 6.77
C THR A 469 31.60 -7.67 5.46
N VAL A 470 32.21 -6.55 5.10
CA VAL A 470 32.05 -5.88 3.81
C VAL A 470 33.40 -5.84 3.12
N ARG A 471 33.51 -6.50 1.97
CA ARG A 471 34.70 -6.40 1.12
C ARG A 471 34.49 -5.31 0.08
N LEU A 472 35.35 -4.30 0.11
CA LEU A 472 35.38 -3.20 -0.83
C LEU A 472 36.42 -3.48 -1.90
N TYR A 473 36.01 -3.35 -3.16
CA TYR A 473 36.87 -3.50 -4.33
C TYR A 473 37.23 -2.11 -4.86
N MET A 474 38.50 -1.76 -4.85
CA MET A 474 38.98 -0.42 -5.20
C MET A 474 40.26 -0.45 -6.03
N ASP A 475 40.60 0.68 -6.62
CA ASP A 475 41.81 0.87 -7.38
C ASP A 475 43.07 0.70 -6.52
N LEU A 476 44.17 0.24 -7.14
CA LEU A 476 45.46 0.11 -6.45
C LEU A 476 46.00 1.45 -5.98
N ASP A 477 45.71 2.53 -6.69
CA ASP A 477 46.19 3.88 -6.36
C ASP A 477 45.28 4.60 -5.35
N GLU A 478 44.04 4.14 -5.16
CA GLU A 478 43.13 4.76 -4.20
C GLU A 478 43.60 4.46 -2.75
N PRO A 479 43.75 5.49 -1.89
CA PRO A 479 44.28 5.32 -0.55
C PRO A 479 43.29 4.64 0.39
N ILE A 480 43.82 3.83 1.30
CA ILE A 480 43.06 3.24 2.42
C ILE A 480 42.97 4.30 3.51
N ASP A 481 41.81 4.95 3.64
CA ASP A 481 41.55 5.98 4.64
C ASP A 481 40.37 5.55 5.54
N GLU A 482 40.70 5.09 6.75
CA GLU A 482 39.71 4.67 7.74
C GLU A 482 38.72 5.79 8.11
N LYS A 483 39.17 7.05 8.19
CA LYS A 483 38.29 8.18 8.49
C LYS A 483 37.29 8.40 7.35
N PHE A 484 37.73 8.19 6.12
CA PHE A 484 36.85 8.25 4.95
C PHE A 484 35.82 7.10 4.97
N PHE A 485 36.25 5.86 5.21
CA PHE A 485 35.32 4.72 5.30
C PHE A 485 34.28 4.91 6.40
N LYS A 486 34.71 5.33 7.59
CA LYS A 486 33.81 5.66 8.70
C LYS A 486 32.80 6.72 8.29
N LYS A 487 33.24 7.81 7.65
CA LYS A 487 32.36 8.88 7.17
C LYS A 487 31.34 8.39 6.14
N MET A 488 31.73 7.48 5.24
CA MET A 488 30.82 6.93 4.24
C MET A 488 29.79 6.01 4.90
N VAL A 489 30.24 5.03 5.69
CA VAL A 489 29.35 4.07 6.37
C VAL A 489 28.37 4.78 7.31
N GLU A 490 28.84 5.70 8.15
CA GLU A 490 27.99 6.37 9.16
C GLU A 490 27.11 7.51 8.61
N MET A 491 27.04 7.65 7.27
CA MET A 491 26.16 8.62 6.62
C MET A 491 24.70 8.39 7.04
N LYS A 492 23.98 9.48 7.36
CA LYS A 492 22.60 9.41 7.85
C LYS A 492 21.52 9.47 6.77
N GLU A 493 21.84 10.11 5.66
CA GLU A 493 20.91 10.33 4.56
C GLU A 493 21.65 10.20 3.23
N LEU A 494 21.08 9.42 2.31
CA LEU A 494 21.55 9.24 0.94
C LEU A 494 20.54 9.86 -0.03
N GLU A 495 21.00 10.83 -0.81
CA GLU A 495 20.22 11.38 -1.92
C GLU A 495 20.33 10.48 -3.16
N MET A 496 19.18 10.03 -3.67
CA MET A 496 19.08 9.24 -4.89
C MET A 496 18.36 10.04 -5.97
N LEU A 497 18.94 10.12 -7.16
CA LEU A 497 18.29 10.70 -8.32
C LEU A 497 17.23 9.71 -8.87
N ILE A 498 16.00 10.18 -9.01
CA ILE A 498 14.89 9.44 -9.61
C ILE A 498 14.87 9.71 -11.12
N HIS A 499 14.62 8.67 -11.92
CA HIS A 499 14.32 8.83 -13.34
C HIS A 499 13.15 9.81 -13.54
N GLY A 500 13.43 10.97 -14.14
CA GLY A 500 12.45 12.06 -14.31
C GLY A 500 12.79 13.37 -13.58
N GLY A 501 13.96 13.47 -12.93
CA GLY A 501 14.50 14.75 -12.45
C GLY A 501 14.16 15.15 -11.02
N GLY A 502 13.87 14.19 -10.14
CA GLY A 502 13.67 14.42 -8.69
C GLY A 502 14.73 13.73 -7.84
N THR A 503 14.86 14.13 -6.57
CA THR A 503 15.69 13.46 -5.56
C THR A 503 14.82 12.74 -4.53
N ASN A 504 15.16 11.50 -4.21
CA ASN A 504 14.61 10.74 -3.09
C ASN A 504 15.66 10.66 -1.98
N ILE A 505 15.29 10.99 -0.75
CA ILE A 505 16.20 10.90 0.41
C ILE A 505 15.93 9.58 1.12
N VAL A 506 16.96 8.73 1.19
CA VAL A 506 16.90 7.46 1.92
C VAL A 506 17.64 7.62 3.24
N LYS A 507 16.97 7.36 4.35
CA LYS A 507 17.60 7.31 5.68
C LYS A 507 18.38 6.02 5.84
N VAL A 508 19.67 6.17 6.10
CA VAL A 508 20.66 5.11 6.31
C VAL A 508 21.31 5.33 7.67
N ASP A 509 21.64 4.28 8.39
CA ASP A 509 22.04 4.37 9.80
C ASP A 509 23.07 3.29 10.18
N PHE A 510 23.89 2.94 9.19
CA PHE A 510 24.94 1.95 9.34
C PHE A 510 26.00 2.43 10.34
N GLU A 511 26.69 1.47 10.95
CA GLU A 511 27.68 1.71 11.98
C GLU A 511 29.01 1.09 11.57
N TYR A 512 30.08 1.87 11.66
CA TYR A 512 31.43 1.42 11.30
C TYR A 512 32.13 0.86 12.54
N ILE A 513 32.62 -0.38 12.46
CA ILE A 513 33.28 -1.06 13.57
C ILE A 513 34.80 -1.05 13.41
N GLY A 514 35.30 -1.31 12.19
CA GLY A 514 36.75 -1.34 11.94
C GLY A 514 37.12 -1.79 10.55
N ILE A 515 38.42 -1.96 10.34
CA ILE A 515 39.05 -2.41 9.09
C ILE A 515 40.01 -3.55 9.40
N SER A 516 40.13 -4.50 8.49
CA SER A 516 41.15 -5.55 8.56
C SER A 516 42.52 -4.99 8.25
N ASP A 517 43.55 -5.44 8.99
CA ASP A 517 44.96 -5.13 8.69
C ASP A 517 45.46 -5.83 7.41
N VAL A 518 44.72 -6.83 6.93
CA VAL A 518 45.03 -7.59 5.71
C VAL A 518 44.42 -6.90 4.50
N VAL A 519 45.28 -6.57 3.53
CA VAL A 519 44.88 -6.05 2.21
C VAL A 519 45.10 -7.16 1.19
N ASP A 520 44.02 -7.60 0.57
CA ASP A 520 44.05 -8.62 -0.47
C ASP A 520 44.07 -7.96 -1.86
N THR A 521 44.39 -8.76 -2.87
CA THR A 521 44.30 -8.35 -4.28
C THR A 521 43.65 -9.45 -5.09
N ILE A 522 42.77 -9.09 -6.03
CA ILE A 522 42.18 -10.03 -6.98
C ILE A 522 42.38 -9.55 -8.41
N SER A 523 42.33 -10.48 -9.37
CA SER A 523 42.38 -10.11 -10.78
C SER A 523 41.09 -9.42 -11.23
N ARG A 524 41.18 -8.59 -12.28
CA ARG A 524 40.02 -7.99 -12.93
C ARG A 524 39.00 -9.04 -13.37
N ARG A 525 39.45 -10.14 -13.98
CA ARG A 525 38.60 -11.25 -14.39
C ARG A 525 37.82 -11.85 -13.22
N GLU A 526 38.51 -12.13 -12.12
CA GLU A 526 37.89 -12.68 -10.92
C GLU A 526 36.83 -11.73 -10.35
N PHE A 527 37.11 -10.43 -10.32
CA PHE A 527 36.14 -9.42 -9.89
C PHE A 527 34.88 -9.44 -10.76
N LEU A 528 35.04 -9.46 -12.09
CA LEU A 528 33.91 -9.46 -13.02
C LEU A 528 33.05 -10.71 -12.82
N ILE A 529 33.66 -11.89 -12.68
CA ILE A 529 32.94 -13.14 -12.41
C ILE A 529 32.23 -13.08 -11.06
N ARG A 530 32.90 -12.64 -9.99
CA ARG A 530 32.31 -12.51 -8.65
C ARG A 530 31.12 -11.56 -8.63
N GLN A 531 31.18 -10.44 -9.35
CA GLN A 531 30.11 -9.45 -9.40
C GLN A 531 29.00 -9.79 -10.41
N PHE A 532 29.23 -10.75 -11.32
CA PHE A 532 28.23 -11.17 -12.30
C PHE A 532 27.27 -12.21 -11.72
N THR A 533 26.00 -12.15 -12.13
CA THR A 533 25.01 -13.18 -11.80
C THR A 533 24.75 -14.01 -13.04
N THR A 534 25.26 -15.23 -13.06
CA THR A 534 25.12 -16.15 -14.19
C THR A 534 23.67 -16.63 -14.31
N PHE A 535 23.18 -16.69 -15.53
CA PHE A 535 21.90 -17.29 -15.89
C PHE A 535 22.18 -18.46 -16.82
N SER A 536 21.63 -19.64 -16.54
CA SER A 536 21.78 -20.82 -17.40
C SER A 536 20.48 -21.59 -17.42
N VAL A 537 19.97 -21.85 -18.63
CA VAL A 537 18.73 -22.58 -18.84
C VAL A 537 18.90 -23.59 -19.96
N PRO A 538 18.82 -24.90 -19.66
CA PRO A 538 18.74 -25.94 -20.68
C PRO A 538 17.32 -26.06 -21.27
N PHE A 539 17.21 -26.29 -22.57
CA PHE A 539 15.94 -26.45 -23.29
C PHE A 539 15.59 -27.92 -23.44
N LYS A 540 14.88 -28.49 -22.45
CA LYS A 540 14.63 -29.94 -22.35
C LYS A 540 14.15 -30.62 -23.63
N SER A 541 13.13 -30.06 -24.29
CA SER A 541 12.58 -30.63 -25.54
C SER A 541 13.60 -30.69 -26.66
N ASN A 542 14.43 -29.65 -26.79
CA ASN A 542 15.46 -29.61 -27.81
C ASN A 542 16.69 -30.43 -27.41
N GLN A 543 16.99 -30.57 -26.13
CA GLN A 543 18.06 -31.47 -25.65
C GLN A 543 17.76 -32.92 -26.00
N GLU A 544 16.52 -33.38 -25.81
CA GLU A 544 16.14 -34.77 -26.14
C GLU A 544 16.31 -35.09 -27.64
N GLU A 545 16.08 -34.11 -28.51
CA GLU A 545 16.14 -34.31 -29.96
C GLU A 545 17.50 -34.00 -30.58
N TRP A 546 18.21 -32.96 -30.10
CA TRP A 546 19.38 -32.37 -30.75
C TRP A 546 20.68 -32.49 -29.95
N ALA A 547 20.64 -32.84 -28.65
CA ALA A 547 21.87 -32.97 -27.88
C ALA A 547 22.75 -34.12 -28.39
N GLY A 548 24.06 -33.91 -28.39
CA GLY A 548 25.06 -34.83 -28.94
C GLY A 548 25.14 -34.86 -30.47
N LYS A 549 24.28 -34.13 -31.19
CA LYS A 549 24.30 -34.04 -32.65
C LYS A 549 24.95 -32.74 -33.11
N ASN A 550 26.23 -32.84 -33.48
CA ASN A 550 27.00 -31.76 -34.11
C ASN A 550 26.84 -30.41 -33.37
N GLU A 551 27.06 -30.44 -32.06
CA GLU A 551 26.89 -29.28 -31.19
C GLU A 551 27.94 -28.21 -31.45
N ALA A 552 27.52 -26.96 -31.35
CA ALA A 552 28.38 -25.81 -31.44
C ALA A 552 27.93 -24.72 -30.47
N VAL A 553 28.84 -23.80 -30.22
CA VAL A 553 28.67 -22.75 -29.21
C VAL A 553 28.76 -21.40 -29.88
N TYR A 554 27.65 -20.67 -29.91
CA TYR A 554 27.59 -19.31 -30.41
C TYR A 554 27.79 -18.33 -29.24
N GLU A 555 28.84 -17.51 -29.30
CA GLU A 555 29.09 -16.46 -28.30
C GLU A 555 28.77 -15.07 -28.84
N LEU A 556 28.05 -14.28 -28.04
CA LEU A 556 27.58 -12.95 -28.40
C LEU A 556 27.82 -11.98 -27.24
N VAL A 557 28.73 -11.02 -27.44
CA VAL A 557 29.06 -10.01 -26.43
C VAL A 557 27.90 -9.04 -26.24
N TYR A 558 27.59 -8.73 -24.98
CA TYR A 558 26.58 -7.76 -24.59
C TYR A 558 27.09 -6.96 -23.39
N PRO A 559 27.68 -5.76 -23.61
CA PRO A 559 28.42 -5.03 -22.56
C PRO A 559 27.64 -4.71 -21.29
N ASP A 560 26.31 -4.56 -21.40
CA ASP A 560 25.41 -4.16 -20.31
C ASP A 560 24.71 -5.35 -19.63
N LEU A 561 25.15 -6.58 -19.91
CA LEU A 561 24.47 -7.81 -19.48
C LEU A 561 24.49 -8.02 -17.96
N ASP A 562 25.36 -7.31 -17.24
CA ASP A 562 25.41 -7.34 -15.77
C ASP A 562 24.37 -6.42 -15.10
N LYS A 563 23.72 -5.52 -15.87
CA LYS A 563 22.76 -4.57 -15.31
C LYS A 563 21.44 -5.27 -14.94
N PRO A 564 20.90 -5.10 -13.71
CA PRO A 564 19.65 -5.74 -13.28
C PRO A 564 18.43 -5.48 -14.20
N LEU A 565 18.38 -4.30 -14.84
CA LEU A 565 17.31 -3.96 -15.79
C LEU A 565 17.34 -4.81 -17.06
N ILE A 566 18.53 -5.27 -17.47
CA ILE A 566 18.75 -6.14 -18.62
C ILE A 566 18.51 -7.59 -18.22
N THR A 567 19.11 -8.03 -17.10
CA THR A 567 19.01 -9.43 -16.65
C THR A 567 17.58 -9.87 -16.33
N ARG A 568 16.71 -8.97 -15.86
CA ARG A 568 15.29 -9.26 -15.64
C ARG A 568 14.56 -9.75 -16.90
N ASN A 569 15.07 -9.41 -18.08
CA ASN A 569 14.48 -9.79 -19.35
C ASN A 569 14.98 -11.13 -19.90
N LEU A 570 16.02 -11.74 -19.30
CA LEU A 570 16.60 -13.02 -19.74
C LEU A 570 15.58 -14.14 -19.91
N PRO A 571 14.57 -14.30 -19.03
CA PRO A 571 13.56 -15.33 -19.20
C PRO A 571 12.76 -15.20 -20.50
N PHE A 572 12.56 -13.99 -21.04
CA PHE A 572 11.84 -13.79 -22.31
C PHE A 572 12.65 -14.30 -23.50
N LEU A 573 13.94 -13.98 -23.54
CA LEU A 573 14.85 -14.48 -24.58
C LEU A 573 14.99 -16.00 -24.50
N SER A 574 15.23 -16.53 -23.30
CA SER A 574 15.34 -17.97 -23.04
C SER A 574 14.08 -18.72 -23.47
N ASN A 575 12.90 -18.21 -23.12
CA ASN A 575 11.62 -18.78 -23.53
C ASN A 575 11.50 -18.75 -25.06
N HIS A 576 11.79 -17.63 -25.72
CA HIS A 576 11.73 -17.53 -27.18
C HIS A 576 12.62 -18.57 -27.89
N LEU A 577 13.89 -18.65 -27.50
CA LEU A 577 14.86 -19.59 -28.09
C LEU A 577 14.44 -21.04 -27.86
N SER A 578 13.87 -21.37 -26.70
CA SER A 578 13.41 -22.72 -26.39
C SER A 578 12.27 -23.22 -27.30
N GLN A 579 11.58 -22.33 -28.01
CA GLN A 579 10.50 -22.71 -28.95
C GLN A 579 11.01 -23.03 -30.37
N ILE A 580 12.30 -22.81 -30.64
CA ILE A 580 12.88 -22.97 -31.97
C ILE A 580 13.77 -24.23 -31.96
N PRO A 581 13.53 -25.20 -32.87
CA PRO A 581 14.36 -26.39 -32.97
C PRO A 581 15.84 -26.05 -33.20
N GLY A 582 16.73 -26.84 -32.61
CA GLY A 582 18.18 -26.67 -32.75
C GLY A 582 18.86 -25.87 -31.66
N PHE A 583 18.16 -25.00 -30.91
CA PHE A 583 18.73 -24.37 -29.71
C PHE A 583 18.71 -25.33 -28.52
N ILE A 584 19.85 -25.57 -27.86
CA ILE A 584 19.99 -26.59 -26.82
C ILE A 584 19.98 -25.94 -25.43
N SER A 585 20.68 -24.83 -25.26
CA SER A 585 20.71 -24.06 -24.01
C SER A 585 21.13 -22.61 -24.26
N ILE A 586 20.84 -21.75 -23.27
CA ILE A 586 21.40 -20.41 -23.18
C ILE A 586 22.04 -20.22 -21.81
N GLU A 587 23.24 -19.66 -21.81
CA GLU A 587 23.91 -19.21 -20.60
C GLU A 587 24.50 -17.80 -20.74
N THR A 588 24.71 -17.14 -19.61
CA THR A 588 25.41 -15.85 -19.54
C THR A 588 26.67 -16.01 -18.71
N LEU A 589 27.78 -15.43 -19.18
CA LEU A 589 29.09 -15.53 -18.52
C LEU A 589 30.03 -14.39 -18.92
N VAL A 590 31.21 -14.38 -18.31
CA VAL A 590 32.35 -13.53 -18.69
C VAL A 590 33.28 -14.34 -19.58
N ASN A 591 33.44 -13.93 -20.84
CA ASN A 591 34.26 -14.65 -21.83
C ASN A 591 35.76 -14.51 -21.54
N GLU A 592 36.62 -15.14 -22.34
CA GLU A 592 38.09 -15.07 -22.20
C GLU A 592 38.68 -13.66 -22.40
N ALA A 593 37.96 -12.77 -23.07
CA ALA A 593 38.33 -11.37 -23.26
C ALA A 593 37.81 -10.45 -22.13
N ASP A 594 37.31 -11.03 -21.03
CA ASP A 594 36.72 -10.35 -19.88
C ASP A 594 35.51 -9.46 -20.23
N GLU A 595 34.70 -9.92 -21.17
CA GLU A 595 33.46 -9.26 -21.62
C GLU A 595 32.24 -10.12 -21.28
N TYR A 596 31.16 -9.48 -20.85
CA TYR A 596 29.91 -10.18 -20.60
C TYR A 596 29.31 -10.64 -21.93
N CYS A 597 28.97 -11.92 -22.03
CA CYS A 597 28.38 -12.48 -23.24
C CYS A 597 27.25 -13.46 -22.94
N PHE A 598 26.40 -13.63 -23.96
CA PHE A 598 25.56 -14.80 -24.10
C PHE A 598 26.38 -15.91 -24.71
N ARG A 599 26.22 -17.11 -24.19
CA ARG A 599 26.66 -18.33 -24.83
C ARG A 599 25.44 -19.19 -25.12
N ILE A 600 25.24 -19.49 -26.39
CA ILE A 600 24.11 -20.26 -26.87
C ILE A 600 24.65 -21.57 -27.44
N THR A 601 24.29 -22.69 -26.81
CA THR A 601 24.62 -24.01 -27.35
C THR A 601 23.52 -24.42 -28.33
N TYR A 602 23.91 -24.88 -29.51
CA TYR A 602 22.97 -25.24 -30.57
C TYR A 602 23.51 -26.40 -31.43
N SER A 603 22.65 -27.02 -32.23
CA SER A 603 23.05 -28.05 -33.20
C SER A 603 23.27 -27.45 -34.59
N LYS A 604 24.44 -27.68 -35.18
CA LYS A 604 24.79 -27.26 -36.55
C LYS A 604 23.93 -27.93 -37.63
N ASP A 605 23.22 -29.00 -37.29
CA ASP A 605 22.32 -29.69 -38.20
C ASP A 605 21.02 -28.91 -38.43
N ALA A 606 20.65 -28.03 -37.49
CA ALA A 606 19.44 -27.20 -37.54
C ALA A 606 19.73 -25.71 -37.74
N LEU A 607 20.82 -25.19 -37.16
CA LEU A 607 21.11 -23.76 -37.11
C LEU A 607 22.53 -23.44 -37.59
N ASP A 608 22.73 -22.20 -38.00
CA ASP A 608 24.01 -21.58 -38.36
C ASP A 608 24.03 -20.14 -37.81
N ASP A 609 25.19 -19.48 -37.85
CA ASP A 609 25.39 -18.14 -37.28
C ASP A 609 24.42 -17.10 -37.88
N ASP A 610 24.04 -17.22 -39.15
CA ASP A 610 23.09 -16.30 -39.81
C ASP A 610 21.66 -16.50 -39.29
N LYS A 611 21.21 -17.75 -39.17
CA LYS A 611 19.89 -18.06 -38.60
C LYS A 611 19.78 -17.67 -37.14
N ILE A 612 20.84 -17.89 -36.35
CA ILE A 612 20.86 -17.47 -34.95
C ILE A 612 20.74 -15.94 -34.87
N TRP A 613 21.51 -15.22 -35.67
CA TRP A 613 21.44 -13.75 -35.73
C TRP A 613 20.07 -13.22 -36.16
N GLU A 614 19.45 -13.86 -37.15
CA GLU A 614 18.11 -13.52 -37.62
C GLU A 614 17.08 -13.72 -36.50
N VAL A 615 17.10 -14.87 -35.82
CA VAL A 615 16.20 -15.19 -34.70
C VAL A 615 16.30 -14.16 -33.58
N LEU A 616 17.53 -13.81 -33.18
CA LEU A 616 17.77 -12.84 -32.12
C LEU A 616 17.22 -11.44 -32.44
N ASN A 617 17.20 -11.06 -33.73
CA ASN A 617 16.78 -9.74 -34.21
C ASN A 617 15.38 -9.71 -34.84
N ARG A 618 14.55 -10.75 -34.64
CA ARG A 618 13.15 -10.73 -35.09
C ARG A 618 12.38 -9.56 -34.47
N SER A 619 11.46 -8.98 -35.24
CA SER A 619 10.60 -7.88 -34.78
C SER A 619 9.62 -8.29 -33.68
N LYS A 620 9.32 -9.59 -33.56
CA LYS A 620 8.47 -10.19 -32.53
C LYS A 620 9.08 -11.50 -32.03
N TRP A 621 8.98 -11.74 -30.73
CA TRP A 621 9.36 -12.99 -30.10
C TRP A 621 8.14 -13.79 -29.72
N THR A 622 8.12 -15.06 -30.12
CA THR A 622 7.12 -16.05 -29.71
C THR A 622 7.52 -16.62 -28.36
N ILE A 623 6.67 -16.47 -27.34
CA ILE A 623 6.87 -17.03 -26.00
C ILE A 623 5.67 -17.88 -25.59
N LYS A 624 5.92 -18.86 -24.73
CA LYS A 624 4.87 -19.66 -24.09
C LYS A 624 4.54 -19.11 -22.71
N ASN A 625 3.29 -18.71 -22.49
CA ASN A 625 2.83 -18.16 -21.21
C ASN A 625 2.64 -19.26 -20.14
N ARG A 626 2.28 -18.88 -18.90
CA ARG A 626 2.09 -19.83 -17.78
C ARG A 626 0.94 -20.82 -17.99
N GLU A 627 -0.02 -20.48 -18.84
CA GLU A 627 -1.19 -21.30 -19.20
C GLU A 627 -0.88 -22.23 -20.39
N GLY A 628 0.34 -22.14 -20.94
CA GLY A 628 0.79 -22.94 -22.06
C GLY A 628 0.38 -22.41 -23.43
N VAL A 629 -0.22 -21.21 -23.49
CA VAL A 629 -0.63 -20.54 -24.73
C VAL A 629 0.56 -19.77 -25.33
N MET A 630 0.67 -19.81 -26.66
CA MET A 630 1.70 -19.09 -27.40
C MET A 630 1.27 -17.63 -27.62
N GLU A 631 2.16 -16.70 -27.30
CA GLU A 631 1.93 -15.25 -27.44
C GLU A 631 3.13 -14.58 -28.11
N GLU A 632 2.88 -13.48 -28.81
CA GLU A 632 3.92 -12.64 -29.40
C GLU A 632 4.20 -11.41 -28.54
N VAL A 633 5.47 -11.17 -28.24
CA VAL A 633 5.93 -10.01 -27.47
C VAL A 633 7.01 -9.23 -28.20
N ASP A 634 7.13 -7.94 -27.88
CA ASP A 634 8.24 -7.12 -28.37
C ASP A 634 9.58 -7.60 -27.79
N PRO A 635 10.65 -7.69 -28.61
CA PRO A 635 11.99 -8.03 -28.16
C PRO A 635 12.45 -7.17 -26.98
N LYS A 636 13.08 -7.80 -26.00
CA LYS A 636 13.58 -7.12 -24.79
C LYS A 636 15.07 -6.80 -24.83
N PHE A 637 15.74 -7.24 -25.89
CA PHE A 637 17.15 -7.03 -26.16
C PHE A 637 17.29 -6.47 -27.57
N SER A 638 18.34 -5.67 -27.78
CA SER A 638 18.76 -5.18 -29.09
C SER A 638 20.21 -5.55 -29.27
N PHE A 639 20.50 -6.33 -30.30
CA PHE A 639 21.85 -6.82 -30.59
C PHE A 639 22.41 -6.01 -31.76
N THR A 640 23.56 -5.37 -31.56
CA THR A 640 24.18 -4.48 -32.56
C THR A 640 25.31 -5.14 -33.32
N GLU A 641 26.01 -6.09 -32.69
CA GLU A 641 27.16 -6.78 -33.26
C GLU A 641 26.87 -8.27 -33.35
N LYS A 642 27.20 -8.88 -34.50
CA LYS A 642 27.01 -10.31 -34.71
C LYS A 642 28.04 -11.09 -33.88
N GLY A 643 27.55 -12.05 -33.11
CA GLY A 643 28.38 -13.03 -32.42
C GLY A 643 29.01 -14.03 -33.39
N ALA A 644 29.80 -14.94 -32.85
CA ALA A 644 30.50 -15.95 -33.64
C ALA A 644 30.44 -17.33 -32.97
N THR A 645 30.31 -18.37 -33.78
CA THR A 645 30.49 -19.74 -33.32
C THR A 645 31.96 -20.03 -33.02
N LYS A 646 32.22 -20.51 -31.82
CA LYS A 646 33.55 -20.96 -31.37
C LYS A 646 33.82 -22.42 -31.72
#